data_AF-A0A1U9ZUR1-F1
#
_entry.id   AF-A0A1U9ZUR1-F1
#
_cell.length_a   1.000
_cell.length_b   1.000
_cell.length_c   1.000
_cell.angle_alpha   90.00
_cell.angle_beta   90.00
_cell.angle_gamma   90.00
#
_symmetry.space_group_name_H-M   'P 1'
#
loop_
_entity.id
_entity.type
_entity.pdbx_description
1 polymer ?
#
loop_
_entity_poly.entity_id
_entity_poly.type
_entity_poly.pdbx_seq_one_letter_code
_entity_poly.pdbx_strand_id
1 'polypeptide(L)'
;MNTDTESSVMRTLRHDLPASLVVFLVAVPLSLGIAMAAGAPLAAGLIAAVAGGIVAGWLGGSPVQVSGPTASLTVVIAGLVHTYGWRATCVITILAGTVQVLLGVFKAARAALAVSPAVVHGMLAGVGIIIALSQLHVVLGGSSQHSALANITQLPGQLMNLHGHKVMVGVLTILVLLVWGRLPKHIRAIPAPLAALLVAAGTAWLFGWNVTRIDLTGAIASWAPPELPQGDWHHVAGAVLLIALLAGAESLLCCVATDSMHGGPRADLDRELSGQGVANVVSGLLGGLPVAGVIVRSTTNIRAGARTRWSAILHGVWVLLFALCLGGTIQLIPMEALAALLVFIGIRTISLGHIRKVHGHNEVPVYVITMAGVILVGLAEGVLAGLALAALLALRRLTRVTIDKREEPDGRLHTTVSGSLTFLGVPRLTQELREIPAGAAVDLDLNIDFMDNAAFEAIHNWRQDHERLGGTVTIDELHDEWYTIAASGARMSPAKSPPKAAGRWWLPWTHRDSDASTSVECRLTWGADEFHRRTAPLVRPIFTELAAKQQPTHLFITCADSRLMPSLITSSGPGDLFTVRNIGNLVPRAGAAPSDDSVAAAIEYATRVLGVHTITVCGHSGCGAMAALLAGPAATAELPQLSRWLQHGDLSLTGLGGDDAGDRLDVLCRLNVQQQLENLRTYPGVDEQVAAGRLKLVGLYFDIASARVDIVPPRSPDLPVATTTSLPPEPSQR
;
A
#
# COMPACT_ATOMS: atom_id res chain seq x y z
N MET A 1 -38.45 13.22 16.79
CA MET A 1 -37.06 12.82 16.47
C MET A 1 -36.93 11.31 16.19
N ASN A 2 -37.92 10.68 15.52
CA ASN A 2 -37.95 9.21 15.27
C ASN A 2 -38.13 8.82 13.78
N THR A 3 -38.42 9.78 12.89
CA THR A 3 -38.76 9.49 11.48
C THR A 3 -37.53 9.29 10.58
N ASP A 4 -36.37 9.85 10.94
CA ASP A 4 -35.14 9.72 10.14
C ASP A 4 -34.39 8.40 10.38
N THR A 5 -34.61 7.75 11.54
CA THR A 5 -33.95 6.48 11.88
C THR A 5 -34.65 5.27 11.26
N GLU A 6 -35.99 5.25 11.23
CA GLU A 6 -36.76 4.17 10.58
C GLU A 6 -36.54 4.14 9.06
N SER A 7 -36.47 5.31 8.41
CA SER A 7 -36.17 5.39 6.97
C SER A 7 -34.78 4.86 6.63
N SER A 8 -33.81 4.98 7.54
CA SER A 8 -32.46 4.44 7.41
C SER A 8 -32.41 2.91 7.58
N VAL A 9 -33.13 2.34 8.56
CA VAL A 9 -33.18 0.89 8.82
C VAL A 9 -33.89 0.15 7.70
N MET A 10 -35.05 0.64 7.24
CA MET A 10 -35.82 0.05 6.15
C MET A 10 -35.04 0.09 4.82
N ARG A 11 -34.30 1.18 4.57
CA ARG A 11 -33.41 1.34 3.41
C ARG A 11 -32.18 0.44 3.46
N THR A 12 -31.81 -0.04 4.63
CA THR A 12 -30.69 -0.96 4.83
C THR A 12 -31.13 -2.42 4.67
N LEU A 13 -32.28 -2.78 5.27
CA LEU A 13 -32.88 -4.12 5.17
C LEU A 13 -33.21 -4.53 3.73
N ARG A 14 -33.59 -3.58 2.86
CA ARG A 14 -33.85 -3.88 1.43
C ARG A 14 -32.64 -4.47 0.70
N HIS A 15 -31.43 -4.21 1.20
CA HIS A 15 -30.19 -4.71 0.62
C HIS A 15 -29.69 -5.96 1.37
N ASP A 16 -29.77 -5.94 2.70
CA ASP A 16 -29.24 -7.02 3.54
C ASP A 16 -30.13 -8.26 3.58
N LEU A 17 -31.46 -8.12 3.50
CA LEU A 17 -32.38 -9.26 3.48
C LEU A 17 -32.16 -10.18 2.26
N PRO A 18 -32.19 -9.69 1.00
CA PRO A 18 -31.92 -10.55 -0.16
C PRO A 18 -30.48 -11.09 -0.16
N ALA A 19 -29.50 -10.31 0.29
CA ALA A 19 -28.13 -10.79 0.41
C ALA A 19 -27.99 -11.94 1.43
N SER A 20 -28.66 -11.83 2.58
CA SER A 20 -28.66 -12.86 3.62
C SER A 20 -29.24 -14.19 3.13
N LEU A 21 -30.28 -14.15 2.28
CA LEU A 21 -30.87 -15.33 1.65
C LEU A 21 -29.89 -15.97 0.66
N VAL A 22 -29.24 -15.18 -0.20
CA VAL A 22 -28.24 -15.71 -1.14
C VAL A 22 -27.10 -16.41 -0.40
N VAL A 23 -26.57 -15.79 0.66
CA VAL A 23 -25.48 -16.37 1.45
C VAL A 23 -25.93 -17.62 2.21
N PHE A 24 -27.13 -17.61 2.79
CA PHE A 24 -27.75 -18.78 3.41
C PHE A 24 -27.80 -19.99 2.48
N LEU A 25 -28.31 -19.80 1.26
CA LEU A 25 -28.43 -20.87 0.27
C LEU A 25 -27.07 -21.44 -0.15
N VAL A 26 -26.00 -20.64 -0.10
CA VAL A 26 -24.62 -21.11 -0.35
C VAL A 26 -24.01 -21.80 0.89
N ALA A 27 -24.29 -21.28 2.07
CA ALA A 27 -23.63 -21.67 3.31
C ALA A 27 -24.09 -23.03 3.85
N VAL A 28 -25.37 -23.40 3.72
CA VAL A 28 -25.88 -24.67 4.23
C VAL A 28 -25.17 -25.88 3.58
N PRO A 29 -25.14 -26.02 2.24
CA PRO A 29 -24.39 -27.09 1.56
C PRO A 29 -22.93 -27.17 1.99
N LEU A 30 -22.27 -26.00 2.06
CA LEU A 30 -20.86 -25.91 2.36
C LEU A 30 -20.55 -26.31 3.81
N SER A 31 -21.42 -25.94 4.75
CA SER A 31 -21.22 -26.27 6.17
C SER A 31 -21.39 -27.76 6.43
N LEU A 32 -22.35 -28.41 5.78
CA LEU A 32 -22.54 -29.87 5.84
C LEU A 32 -21.34 -30.61 5.23
N GLY A 33 -20.88 -30.16 4.05
CA GLY A 33 -19.69 -30.74 3.42
C GLY A 33 -18.44 -30.61 4.30
N ILE A 34 -18.21 -29.44 4.89
CA ILE A 34 -17.04 -29.22 5.76
C ILE A 34 -17.10 -30.11 7.01
N ALA A 35 -18.28 -30.30 7.62
CA ALA A 35 -18.45 -31.21 8.75
C ALA A 35 -18.15 -32.67 8.37
N MET A 36 -18.68 -33.12 7.23
CA MET A 36 -18.38 -34.45 6.69
C MET A 36 -16.87 -34.65 6.48
N ALA A 37 -16.20 -33.68 5.84
CA ALA A 37 -14.77 -33.78 5.56
C ALA A 37 -13.90 -33.69 6.82
N ALA A 38 -14.39 -33.06 7.89
CA ALA A 38 -13.72 -32.99 9.19
C ALA A 38 -13.96 -34.24 10.05
N GLY A 39 -14.75 -35.22 9.58
CA GLY A 39 -15.17 -36.37 10.38
C GLY A 39 -16.08 -36.01 11.56
N ALA A 40 -16.67 -34.81 11.55
CA ALA A 40 -17.53 -34.30 12.60
C ALA A 40 -19.01 -34.65 12.32
N PRO A 41 -19.88 -34.67 13.36
CA PRO A 41 -21.32 -34.74 13.15
C PRO A 41 -21.79 -33.64 12.20
N LEU A 42 -22.65 -33.97 11.23
CA LEU A 42 -23.10 -33.01 10.22
C LEU A 42 -23.79 -31.77 10.83
N ALA A 43 -24.51 -31.95 11.94
CA ALA A 43 -25.12 -30.87 12.70
C ALA A 43 -24.09 -29.84 13.22
N ALA A 44 -22.84 -30.25 13.50
CA ALA A 44 -21.78 -29.36 13.97
C ALA A 44 -21.45 -28.26 12.96
N GLY A 45 -21.57 -28.55 11.66
CA GLY A 45 -21.40 -27.56 10.60
C GLY A 45 -22.50 -26.51 10.61
N LEU A 46 -23.76 -26.92 10.83
CA LEU A 46 -24.89 -26.00 10.93
C LEU A 46 -24.80 -25.15 12.19
N ILE A 47 -24.44 -25.74 13.33
CA ILE A 47 -24.21 -25.04 14.60
C ILE A 47 -23.13 -23.96 14.43
N ALA A 48 -22.00 -24.30 13.80
CA ALA A 48 -20.94 -23.34 13.51
C ALA A 48 -21.38 -22.21 12.58
N ALA A 49 -22.23 -22.50 11.58
CA ALA A 49 -22.78 -21.49 10.70
C ALA A 49 -23.77 -20.55 11.43
N VAL A 50 -24.57 -21.08 12.37
CA VAL A 50 -25.44 -20.27 13.23
C VAL A 50 -24.62 -19.39 14.17
N ALA A 51 -23.64 -19.95 14.87
CA ALA A 51 -22.76 -19.21 15.78
C ALA A 51 -21.96 -18.13 15.01
N GLY A 52 -21.41 -18.47 13.85
CA GLY A 52 -20.68 -17.54 12.99
C GLY A 52 -21.55 -16.41 12.41
N GLY A 53 -22.77 -16.73 11.97
CA GLY A 53 -23.70 -15.71 11.45
C GLY A 53 -24.22 -14.77 12.55
N ILE A 54 -24.68 -15.33 13.66
CA ILE A 54 -25.33 -14.55 14.73
C ILE A 54 -24.29 -13.93 15.67
N VAL A 55 -23.45 -14.73 16.33
CA VAL A 55 -22.53 -14.26 17.37
C VAL A 55 -21.40 -13.44 16.76
N ALA A 56 -20.74 -13.98 15.74
CA ALA A 56 -19.66 -13.26 15.06
C ALA A 56 -20.19 -12.06 14.27
N GLY A 57 -21.35 -12.17 13.61
CA GLY A 57 -21.98 -11.03 12.94
C GLY A 57 -22.41 -9.91 13.91
N TRP A 58 -22.80 -10.24 15.14
CA TRP A 58 -23.20 -9.24 16.12
C TRP A 58 -22.01 -8.59 16.82
N LEU A 59 -21.04 -9.39 17.28
CA LEU A 59 -19.90 -8.93 18.08
C LEU A 59 -18.68 -8.52 17.25
N GLY A 60 -18.55 -9.07 16.04
CA GLY A 60 -17.45 -8.83 15.11
C GLY A 60 -17.27 -7.36 14.71
N GLY A 61 -16.09 -7.08 14.20
CA GLY A 61 -15.64 -5.75 13.79
C GLY A 61 -15.94 -5.44 12.32
N SER A 62 -16.13 -6.47 11.47
CA SER A 62 -16.49 -6.27 10.07
C SER A 62 -18.01 -6.14 9.88
N PRO A 63 -18.48 -5.16 9.09
CA PRO A 63 -19.91 -4.98 8.83
C PRO A 63 -20.47 -5.96 7.79
N VAL A 64 -19.66 -6.59 6.94
CA VAL A 64 -20.16 -7.38 5.80
C VAL A 64 -19.61 -8.81 5.76
N GLN A 65 -18.66 -9.12 6.62
CA GLN A 65 -18.09 -10.46 6.75
C GLN A 65 -19.14 -11.45 7.23
N VAL A 66 -19.10 -12.65 6.65
CA VAL A 66 -19.92 -13.78 7.07
C VAL A 66 -19.00 -14.90 7.52
N SER A 67 -19.11 -15.25 8.79
CA SER A 67 -18.30 -16.28 9.42
C SER A 67 -19.03 -17.62 9.47
N GLY A 68 -18.26 -18.70 9.54
CA GLY A 68 -18.78 -20.05 9.65
C GLY A 68 -17.66 -21.08 9.61
N PRO A 69 -17.97 -22.37 9.44
CA PRO A 69 -16.96 -23.40 9.31
C PRO A 69 -16.16 -23.18 8.02
N THR A 70 -14.84 -23.41 8.10
CA THR A 70 -13.89 -23.15 7.01
C THR A 70 -13.23 -24.43 6.53
N ALA A 71 -12.93 -24.46 5.22
CA ALA A 71 -12.27 -25.60 4.59
C ALA A 71 -10.82 -25.78 5.06
N SER A 72 -10.13 -24.66 5.32
CA SER A 72 -8.77 -24.59 5.87
C SER A 72 -8.61 -25.33 7.19
N LEU A 73 -9.58 -25.20 8.10
CA LEU A 73 -9.55 -25.86 9.40
C LEU A 73 -9.98 -27.33 9.32
N THR A 74 -10.66 -27.75 8.26
CA THR A 74 -11.18 -29.13 8.09
C THR A 74 -10.13 -30.20 8.37
N VAL A 75 -8.93 -30.06 7.80
CA VAL A 75 -7.86 -31.07 7.93
C VAL A 75 -7.33 -31.15 9.37
N VAL A 76 -7.15 -30.00 10.02
CA VAL A 76 -6.73 -29.95 11.43
C VAL A 76 -7.79 -30.56 12.33
N ILE A 77 -9.06 -30.23 12.10
CA ILE A 77 -10.16 -30.80 12.88
C ILE A 77 -10.29 -32.29 12.63
N ALA A 78 -10.16 -32.79 11.41
CA ALA A 78 -10.14 -34.23 11.14
C ALA A 78 -9.06 -34.95 11.95
N GLY A 79 -7.85 -34.37 12.03
CA GLY A 79 -6.78 -34.90 12.88
C GLY A 79 -7.13 -34.91 14.36
N LEU A 80 -7.67 -33.81 14.90
CA LEU A 80 -8.05 -33.71 16.31
C LEU A 80 -9.22 -34.61 16.69
N VAL A 81 -10.21 -34.75 15.80
CA VAL A 81 -11.34 -35.67 16.00
C VAL A 81 -10.85 -37.11 16.04
N HIS A 82 -9.89 -37.46 15.20
CA HIS A 82 -9.29 -38.79 15.21
C HIS A 82 -8.47 -39.04 16.49
N THR A 83 -7.67 -38.06 16.93
CA THR A 83 -6.77 -38.22 18.09
C THR A 83 -7.48 -38.11 19.44
N TYR A 84 -8.37 -37.13 19.60
CA TYR A 84 -9.01 -36.80 20.88
C TYR A 84 -10.50 -37.07 20.91
N GLY A 85 -11.14 -37.30 19.76
CA GLY A 85 -12.59 -37.40 19.65
C GLY A 85 -13.27 -36.04 19.42
N TRP A 86 -14.52 -36.10 18.94
CA TRP A 86 -15.30 -34.91 18.62
C TRP A 86 -15.58 -34.00 19.83
N ARG A 87 -15.95 -34.60 20.96
CA ARG A 87 -16.31 -33.87 22.19
C ARG A 87 -15.12 -33.15 22.82
N ALA A 88 -13.95 -33.78 22.81
CA ALA A 88 -12.71 -33.15 23.21
C ALA A 88 -12.30 -32.02 22.26
N THR A 89 -12.50 -32.21 20.95
CA THR A 89 -12.26 -31.16 19.94
C THR A 89 -13.15 -29.93 20.15
N CYS A 90 -14.36 -30.12 20.67
CA CYS A 90 -15.23 -29.01 21.09
C CYS A 90 -14.60 -28.19 22.23
N VAL A 91 -13.97 -28.84 23.23
CA VAL A 91 -13.23 -28.14 24.29
C VAL A 91 -12.01 -27.40 23.74
N ILE A 92 -11.24 -28.02 22.84
CA ILE A 92 -10.11 -27.35 22.17
C ILE A 92 -10.61 -26.08 21.44
N THR A 93 -11.77 -26.15 20.80
CA THR A 93 -12.41 -25.00 20.12
C THR A 93 -12.80 -23.89 21.11
N ILE A 94 -13.34 -24.24 22.29
CA ILE A 94 -13.66 -23.28 23.36
C ILE A 94 -12.40 -22.57 23.85
N LEU A 95 -11.34 -23.33 24.11
CA LEU A 95 -10.06 -22.77 24.57
C LEU A 95 -9.43 -21.88 23.49
N ALA A 96 -9.50 -22.29 22.22
CA ALA A 96 -9.02 -21.49 21.10
C ALA A 96 -9.78 -20.17 20.97
N GLY A 97 -11.12 -20.21 21.12
CA GLY A 97 -11.95 -19.00 21.15
C GLY A 97 -11.59 -18.08 22.32
N THR A 98 -11.30 -18.65 23.49
CA THR A 98 -10.84 -17.88 24.66
C THR A 98 -9.51 -17.17 24.39
N VAL A 99 -8.54 -17.86 23.77
CA VAL A 99 -7.28 -17.24 23.34
C VAL A 99 -7.52 -16.09 22.35
N GLN A 100 -8.42 -16.26 21.39
CA GLN A 100 -8.77 -15.19 20.44
C GLN A 100 -9.39 -13.97 21.14
N VAL A 101 -10.29 -14.17 22.10
CA VAL A 101 -10.84 -13.07 22.92
C VAL A 101 -9.71 -12.32 23.63
N LEU A 102 -8.79 -13.04 24.27
CA LEU A 102 -7.65 -12.42 24.96
C LEU A 102 -6.77 -11.63 23.98
N LEU A 103 -6.41 -12.21 22.84
CA LEU A 103 -5.60 -11.52 21.82
C LEU A 103 -6.27 -10.25 21.29
N GLY A 104 -7.58 -10.26 21.07
CA GLY A 104 -8.33 -9.09 20.64
C GLY A 104 -8.41 -8.01 21.73
N VAL A 105 -8.64 -8.38 22.98
CA VAL A 105 -8.65 -7.46 24.13
C VAL A 105 -7.27 -6.80 24.34
N PHE A 106 -6.18 -7.56 24.17
CA PHE A 106 -4.81 -7.05 24.25
C PHE A 106 -4.34 -6.30 22.98
N LYS A 107 -5.23 -6.08 22.01
CA LYS A 107 -4.96 -5.36 20.75
C LYS A 107 -3.83 -5.98 19.91
N ALA A 108 -3.73 -7.30 19.91
CA ALA A 108 -2.71 -8.05 19.19
C ALA A 108 -3.12 -8.42 17.75
N ALA A 109 -4.33 -8.08 17.28
CA ALA A 109 -4.81 -8.54 15.97
C ALA A 109 -3.98 -8.00 14.81
N ARG A 110 -3.42 -6.78 14.94
CA ARG A 110 -2.52 -6.22 13.92
C ARG A 110 -1.23 -7.02 13.73
N ALA A 111 -0.71 -7.63 14.78
CA ALA A 111 0.46 -8.51 14.65
C ALA A 111 0.11 -9.78 13.86
N ALA A 112 -1.12 -10.28 13.97
CA ALA A 112 -1.59 -11.42 13.19
C ALA A 112 -1.75 -11.14 11.68
N LEU A 113 -1.76 -9.86 11.26
CA LEU A 113 -1.69 -9.49 9.84
C LEU A 113 -0.26 -9.53 9.26
N ALA A 114 0.78 -9.69 10.09
CA ALA A 114 2.17 -9.78 9.63
C ALA A 114 2.52 -11.15 9.01
N VAL A 115 1.57 -11.78 8.32
CA VAL A 115 1.75 -13.04 7.60
C VAL A 115 1.91 -12.72 6.11
N SER A 116 2.98 -13.23 5.49
CA SER A 116 3.17 -13.06 4.04
C SER A 116 1.97 -13.64 3.27
N PRO A 117 1.39 -12.90 2.31
CA PRO A 117 0.33 -13.42 1.45
C PRO A 117 0.73 -14.73 0.76
N ALA A 118 2.01 -14.93 0.44
CA ALA A 118 2.49 -16.16 -0.18
C ALA A 118 2.27 -17.40 0.71
N VAL A 119 2.41 -17.27 2.03
CA VAL A 119 2.14 -18.34 3.00
C VAL A 119 0.65 -18.70 2.98
N VAL A 120 -0.23 -17.69 3.07
CA VAL A 120 -1.69 -17.91 3.08
C VAL A 120 -2.15 -18.61 1.79
N HIS A 121 -1.70 -18.13 0.63
CA HIS A 121 -2.08 -18.74 -0.64
C HIS A 121 -1.50 -20.14 -0.81
N GLY A 122 -0.25 -20.37 -0.37
CA GLY A 122 0.36 -21.70 -0.39
C GLY A 122 -0.38 -22.69 0.50
N MET A 123 -0.79 -22.25 1.68
CA MET A 123 -1.63 -23.00 2.61
C MET A 123 -2.99 -23.34 1.99
N LEU A 124 -3.71 -22.36 1.45
CA LEU A 124 -5.02 -22.57 0.81
C LEU A 124 -4.95 -23.53 -0.38
N ALA A 125 -3.87 -23.45 -1.18
CA ALA A 125 -3.64 -24.37 -2.28
C ALA A 125 -3.38 -25.80 -1.77
N GLY A 126 -2.54 -25.96 -0.76
CA GLY A 126 -2.28 -27.26 -0.12
C GLY A 126 -3.55 -27.89 0.44
N VAL A 127 -4.35 -27.12 1.20
CA VAL A 127 -5.62 -27.61 1.75
C VAL A 127 -6.63 -27.94 0.64
N GLY A 128 -6.73 -27.09 -0.40
CA GLY A 128 -7.60 -27.33 -1.56
C GLY A 128 -7.30 -28.67 -2.24
N ILE A 129 -6.00 -29.00 -2.41
CA ILE A 129 -5.54 -30.27 -2.96
C ILE A 129 -5.91 -31.45 -2.03
N ILE A 130 -5.64 -31.33 -0.73
CA ILE A 130 -5.95 -32.40 0.24
C ILE A 130 -7.45 -32.69 0.26
N ILE A 131 -8.29 -31.65 0.30
CA ILE A 131 -9.75 -31.81 0.28
C ILE A 131 -10.20 -32.44 -1.03
N ALA A 132 -9.72 -31.94 -2.18
CA ALA A 132 -10.11 -32.49 -3.48
C ALA A 132 -9.75 -33.98 -3.59
N LEU A 133 -8.54 -34.37 -3.17
CA LEU A 133 -8.11 -35.77 -3.17
C LEU A 133 -8.94 -36.62 -2.22
N SER A 134 -9.16 -36.16 -0.98
CA SER A 134 -9.88 -36.94 0.04
C SER A 134 -11.34 -37.15 -0.35
N GLN A 135 -11.99 -36.11 -0.89
CA GLN A 135 -13.41 -36.17 -1.24
C GLN A 135 -13.65 -36.87 -2.59
N LEU A 136 -12.64 -36.94 -3.47
CA LEU A 136 -12.72 -37.73 -4.69
C LEU A 136 -12.96 -39.23 -4.40
N HIS A 137 -12.41 -39.75 -3.29
CA HIS A 137 -12.65 -41.14 -2.88
C HIS A 137 -14.12 -41.40 -2.53
N VAL A 138 -14.74 -40.43 -1.84
CA VAL A 138 -16.17 -40.51 -1.48
C VAL A 138 -17.06 -40.43 -2.73
N VAL A 139 -16.69 -39.59 -3.71
CA VAL A 139 -17.36 -39.53 -5.02
C VAL A 139 -17.28 -40.86 -5.77
N LEU A 140 -16.15 -41.57 -5.68
CA LEU A 140 -15.94 -42.88 -6.29
C LEU A 140 -16.65 -44.03 -5.53
N GLY A 141 -17.30 -43.72 -4.40
CA GLY A 141 -18.04 -44.67 -3.57
C GLY A 141 -17.20 -45.36 -2.48
N GLY A 142 -15.94 -44.95 -2.30
CA GLY A 142 -15.05 -45.43 -1.23
C GLY A 142 -15.02 -44.51 0.00
N SER A 143 -14.09 -44.79 0.92
CA SER A 143 -13.80 -43.95 2.09
C SER A 143 -12.50 -43.17 1.90
N SER A 144 -12.41 -41.98 2.51
CA SER A 144 -11.21 -41.16 2.52
C SER A 144 -10.16 -41.69 3.51
N GLN A 145 -8.88 -41.62 3.15
CA GLN A 145 -7.76 -42.01 4.00
C GLN A 145 -7.15 -40.83 4.77
N HIS A 146 -6.38 -41.15 5.81
CA HIS A 146 -5.77 -40.17 6.74
C HIS A 146 -4.70 -39.27 6.13
N SER A 147 -4.00 -39.72 5.07
CA SER A 147 -2.93 -38.93 4.43
C SER A 147 -3.20 -38.73 2.95
N ALA A 148 -2.75 -37.58 2.43
CA ALA A 148 -2.84 -37.27 1.00
C ALA A 148 -2.12 -38.34 0.15
N LEU A 149 -0.98 -38.84 0.61
CA LEU A 149 -0.23 -39.89 -0.07
C LEU A 149 -1.01 -41.21 -0.12
N ALA A 150 -1.64 -41.62 0.98
CA ALA A 150 -2.45 -42.83 1.03
C ALA A 150 -3.69 -42.74 0.13
N ASN A 151 -4.29 -41.55 0.05
CA ASN A 151 -5.36 -41.28 -0.91
C ASN A 151 -4.83 -41.46 -2.36
N ILE A 152 -3.66 -40.90 -2.72
CA ILE A 152 -3.11 -41.05 -4.09
C ILE A 152 -2.83 -42.51 -4.44
N THR A 153 -2.29 -43.31 -3.53
CA THR A 153 -1.95 -44.72 -3.80
C THR A 153 -3.16 -45.63 -3.96
N GLN A 154 -4.30 -45.30 -3.33
CA GLN A 154 -5.53 -46.10 -3.42
C GLN A 154 -6.43 -45.72 -4.61
N LEU A 155 -6.27 -44.53 -5.19
CA LEU A 155 -7.08 -44.06 -6.33
C LEU A 155 -7.14 -45.04 -7.52
N PRO A 156 -6.02 -45.65 -7.98
CA PRO A 156 -6.08 -46.58 -9.11
C PRO A 156 -7.01 -47.77 -8.87
N GLY A 157 -7.00 -48.33 -7.65
CA GLY A 157 -7.86 -49.45 -7.28
C GLY A 157 -9.34 -49.09 -7.21
N GLN A 158 -9.67 -47.85 -6.79
CA GLN A 158 -11.05 -47.36 -6.77
C GLN A 158 -11.58 -47.06 -8.17
N LEU A 159 -10.73 -46.59 -9.08
CA LEU A 159 -11.10 -46.39 -10.49
C LEU A 159 -11.47 -47.69 -11.20
N MET A 160 -10.92 -48.83 -10.76
CA MET A 160 -11.24 -50.15 -11.29
C MET A 160 -12.55 -50.74 -10.74
N ASN A 161 -13.03 -50.28 -9.58
CA ASN A 161 -14.23 -50.77 -8.90
C ASN A 161 -15.29 -49.65 -8.72
N LEU A 162 -15.84 -49.19 -9.85
CA LEU A 162 -16.80 -48.08 -9.86
C LEU A 162 -18.16 -48.48 -9.28
N HIS A 163 -18.59 -47.80 -8.22
CA HIS A 163 -19.92 -47.95 -7.63
C HIS A 163 -20.93 -47.10 -8.43
N GLY A 164 -21.49 -47.67 -9.51
CA GLY A 164 -22.24 -46.98 -10.56
C GLY A 164 -23.14 -45.81 -10.11
N HIS A 165 -24.13 -46.05 -9.24
CA HIS A 165 -25.07 -45.00 -8.80
C HIS A 165 -24.39 -43.86 -8.02
N LYS A 166 -23.45 -44.18 -7.15
CA LYS A 166 -22.70 -43.22 -6.32
C LYS A 166 -21.87 -42.28 -7.19
N VAL A 167 -21.13 -42.87 -8.14
CA VAL A 167 -20.31 -42.14 -9.11
C VAL A 167 -21.18 -41.27 -10.01
N MET A 168 -22.32 -41.78 -10.49
CA MET A 168 -23.24 -41.02 -11.35
C MET A 168 -23.76 -39.75 -10.64
N VAL A 169 -24.12 -39.84 -9.37
CA VAL A 169 -24.53 -38.66 -8.58
C VAL A 169 -23.40 -37.65 -8.44
N GLY A 170 -22.19 -38.09 -8.13
CA GLY A 170 -21.05 -37.19 -7.98
C GLY A 170 -20.68 -36.50 -9.30
N VAL A 171 -20.64 -37.25 -10.41
CA VAL A 171 -20.38 -36.71 -11.76
C VAL A 171 -21.48 -35.74 -12.17
N LEU A 172 -22.75 -36.07 -11.95
CA LEU A 172 -23.89 -35.19 -12.22
C LEU A 172 -23.76 -33.88 -11.43
N THR A 173 -23.38 -33.96 -10.15
CA THR A 173 -23.19 -32.78 -9.30
C THR A 173 -22.09 -31.87 -9.86
N ILE A 174 -20.94 -32.43 -10.24
CA ILE A 174 -19.83 -31.66 -10.87
C ILE A 174 -20.28 -31.04 -12.20
N LEU A 175 -20.98 -31.81 -13.04
CA LEU A 175 -21.50 -31.33 -14.33
C LEU A 175 -22.43 -30.13 -14.14
N VAL A 176 -23.38 -30.23 -13.20
CA VAL A 176 -24.29 -29.13 -12.87
C VAL A 176 -23.50 -27.91 -12.41
N LEU A 177 -22.53 -28.06 -11.51
CA LEU A 177 -21.69 -26.94 -11.02
C LEU A 177 -20.92 -26.24 -12.15
N LEU A 178 -20.38 -26.99 -13.13
CA LEU A 178 -19.64 -26.44 -14.27
C LEU A 178 -20.53 -25.74 -15.30
N VAL A 179 -21.73 -26.29 -15.55
CA VAL A 179 -22.68 -25.74 -16.53
C VAL A 179 -23.46 -24.56 -15.96
N TRP A 180 -23.74 -24.54 -14.64
CA TRP A 180 -24.56 -23.50 -14.00
C TRP A 180 -24.07 -22.08 -14.28
N GLY A 181 -22.75 -21.89 -14.34
CA GLY A 181 -22.14 -20.59 -14.63
C GLY A 181 -22.49 -20.03 -16.01
N ARG A 182 -22.82 -20.90 -16.98
CA ARG A 182 -23.16 -20.56 -18.38
C ARG A 182 -24.65 -20.30 -18.62
N LEU A 183 -25.52 -20.62 -17.66
CA LEU A 183 -26.96 -20.44 -17.78
C LEU A 183 -27.37 -18.95 -17.72
N PRO A 184 -28.56 -18.59 -18.24
CA PRO A 184 -29.04 -17.21 -18.22
C PRO A 184 -29.25 -16.67 -16.80
N LYS A 185 -29.25 -15.33 -16.65
CA LYS A 185 -29.25 -14.64 -15.34
C LYS A 185 -30.44 -15.00 -14.44
N HIS A 186 -31.63 -15.29 -15.01
CA HIS A 186 -32.82 -15.64 -14.23
C HIS A 186 -32.70 -16.99 -13.52
N ILE A 187 -32.05 -17.99 -14.14
CA ILE A 187 -31.80 -19.30 -13.50
C ILE A 187 -30.70 -19.20 -12.44
N ARG A 188 -29.69 -18.36 -12.70
CA ARG A 188 -28.58 -18.11 -11.76
C ARG A 188 -28.97 -17.33 -10.50
N ALA A 189 -30.25 -16.98 -10.33
CA ALA A 189 -30.77 -16.49 -9.06
C ALA A 189 -30.63 -17.54 -7.94
N ILE A 190 -30.72 -18.83 -8.28
CA ILE A 190 -30.42 -19.92 -7.35
C ILE A 190 -28.90 -20.19 -7.37
N PRO A 191 -28.23 -20.22 -6.21
CA PRO A 191 -26.80 -20.51 -6.15
C PRO A 191 -26.46 -21.92 -6.67
N ALA A 192 -25.35 -22.01 -7.41
CA ALA A 192 -24.91 -23.26 -8.04
C ALA A 192 -24.76 -24.45 -7.06
N PRO A 193 -24.20 -24.29 -5.84
CA PRO A 193 -24.10 -25.40 -4.87
C PRO A 193 -25.45 -26.00 -4.50
N LEU A 194 -26.45 -25.14 -4.25
CA LEU A 194 -27.78 -25.61 -3.88
C LEU A 194 -28.47 -26.29 -5.05
N ALA A 195 -28.41 -25.69 -6.24
CA ALA A 195 -28.99 -26.28 -7.44
C ALA A 195 -28.40 -27.66 -7.75
N ALA A 196 -27.08 -27.81 -7.62
CA ALA A 196 -26.40 -29.08 -7.82
C ALA A 196 -26.88 -30.17 -6.85
N LEU A 197 -27.03 -29.84 -5.56
CA LEU A 197 -27.55 -30.77 -4.56
C LEU A 197 -29.03 -31.13 -4.79
N LEU A 198 -29.87 -30.15 -5.15
CA LEU A 198 -31.29 -30.40 -5.42
C LEU A 198 -31.49 -31.27 -6.66
N VAL A 199 -30.73 -31.02 -7.74
CA VAL A 199 -30.75 -31.85 -8.95
C VAL A 199 -30.29 -33.26 -8.61
N ALA A 200 -29.16 -33.40 -7.90
CA ALA A 200 -28.64 -34.70 -7.48
C ALA A 200 -29.63 -35.49 -6.61
N ALA A 201 -30.21 -34.86 -5.58
CA ALA A 201 -31.19 -35.46 -4.70
C ALA A 201 -32.47 -35.85 -5.46
N GLY A 202 -32.97 -34.96 -6.32
CA GLY A 202 -34.15 -35.19 -7.15
C GLY A 202 -33.96 -36.35 -8.12
N THR A 203 -32.81 -36.42 -8.81
CA THR A 203 -32.50 -37.53 -9.71
C THR A 203 -32.34 -38.85 -8.96
N ALA A 204 -31.64 -38.83 -7.82
CA ALA A 204 -31.45 -40.04 -7.03
C ALA A 204 -32.78 -40.58 -6.49
N TRP A 205 -33.68 -39.70 -6.07
CA TRP A 205 -35.02 -40.06 -5.63
C TRP A 205 -35.89 -40.57 -6.79
N LEU A 206 -35.93 -39.86 -7.92
CA LEU A 206 -36.78 -40.20 -9.08
C LEU A 206 -36.42 -41.56 -9.69
N PHE A 207 -35.12 -41.87 -9.79
CA PHE A 207 -34.63 -43.11 -10.39
C PHE A 207 -34.38 -44.22 -9.36
N GLY A 208 -34.68 -44.00 -8.07
CA GLY A 208 -34.46 -45.00 -7.02
C GLY A 208 -33.00 -45.41 -6.85
N TRP A 209 -32.06 -44.49 -7.07
CA TRP A 209 -30.63 -44.80 -6.99
C TRP A 209 -30.21 -45.12 -5.56
N ASN A 210 -29.42 -46.18 -5.41
CA ASN A 210 -28.81 -46.57 -4.14
C ASN A 210 -27.63 -45.65 -3.81
N VAL A 211 -27.89 -44.65 -2.98
CA VAL A 211 -26.95 -43.59 -2.59
C VAL A 211 -26.85 -43.51 -1.08
N THR A 212 -25.71 -43.05 -0.58
CA THR A 212 -25.53 -42.85 0.85
C THR A 212 -26.23 -41.55 1.24
N ARG A 213 -27.34 -41.62 1.98
CA ARG A 213 -28.09 -40.42 2.39
C ARG A 213 -27.52 -39.84 3.68
N ILE A 214 -27.71 -38.53 3.85
CA ILE A 214 -27.40 -37.86 5.11
C ILE A 214 -28.28 -38.42 6.22
N ASP A 215 -27.65 -38.88 7.30
CA ASP A 215 -28.36 -39.22 8.53
C ASP A 215 -28.22 -38.09 9.56
N LEU A 216 -29.35 -37.47 9.89
CA LEU A 216 -29.49 -36.48 10.97
C LEU A 216 -30.44 -36.99 12.06
N THR A 217 -30.90 -38.23 11.94
CA THR A 217 -31.90 -38.82 12.83
C THR A 217 -31.28 -38.96 14.21
N GLY A 218 -31.84 -38.25 15.18
CA GLY A 218 -31.31 -38.22 16.55
C GLY A 218 -30.21 -37.20 16.82
N ALA A 219 -29.79 -36.34 15.87
CA ALA A 219 -28.73 -35.35 16.12
C ALA A 219 -29.01 -34.40 17.31
N ILE A 220 -30.29 -34.08 17.56
CA ILE A 220 -30.72 -33.30 18.72
C ILE A 220 -30.79 -34.17 19.99
N ALA A 221 -31.18 -35.44 19.84
CA ALA A 221 -31.32 -36.39 20.95
C ALA A 221 -29.97 -36.97 21.43
N SER A 222 -28.95 -36.98 20.56
CA SER A 222 -27.59 -37.46 20.84
C SER A 222 -26.61 -36.33 21.16
N TRP A 223 -27.10 -35.09 21.31
CA TRP A 223 -26.28 -33.98 21.78
C TRP A 223 -25.73 -34.32 23.16
N ALA A 224 -24.41 -34.13 23.32
CA ALA A 224 -23.72 -34.38 24.56
C ALA A 224 -22.73 -33.24 24.84
N PRO A 225 -22.51 -32.89 26.13
CA PRO A 225 -21.66 -31.77 26.47
C PRO A 225 -20.20 -32.01 26.08
N PRO A 226 -19.41 -30.95 25.81
CA PRO A 226 -17.97 -31.08 25.59
C PRO A 226 -17.30 -31.86 26.73
N GLU A 227 -16.28 -32.66 26.42
CA GLU A 227 -15.53 -33.45 27.40
C GLU A 227 -14.06 -33.03 27.40
N LEU A 228 -13.40 -33.08 28.55
CA LEU A 228 -11.99 -32.69 28.63
C LEU A 228 -11.12 -33.64 27.78
N PRO A 229 -10.19 -33.11 26.96
CA PRO A 229 -9.27 -33.93 26.19
C PRO A 229 -8.39 -34.74 27.14
N GLN A 230 -8.27 -36.04 26.86
CA GLN A 230 -7.33 -36.92 27.55
C GLN A 230 -5.99 -36.92 26.78
N GLY A 231 -4.87 -36.94 27.50
CA GLY A 231 -3.53 -37.01 26.92
C GLY A 231 -2.59 -35.89 27.37
N ASP A 232 -1.54 -35.66 26.59
CA ASP A 232 -0.51 -34.66 26.85
C ASP A 232 -1.02 -33.24 26.56
N TRP A 233 -1.08 -32.42 27.61
CA TRP A 233 -1.54 -31.03 27.54
C TRP A 233 -0.63 -30.13 26.70
N HIS A 234 0.62 -30.50 26.44
CA HIS A 234 1.47 -29.75 25.51
C HIS A 234 0.93 -29.81 24.07
N HIS A 235 0.50 -30.99 23.62
CA HIS A 235 -0.10 -31.18 22.30
C HIS A 235 -1.49 -30.53 22.23
N VAL A 236 -2.28 -30.59 23.30
CA VAL A 236 -3.57 -29.88 23.40
C VAL A 236 -3.36 -28.37 23.32
N ALA A 237 -2.40 -27.81 24.06
CA ALA A 237 -2.08 -26.39 24.01
C ALA A 237 -1.59 -25.97 22.61
N GLY A 238 -0.78 -26.80 21.95
CA GLY A 238 -0.38 -26.61 20.56
C GLY A 238 -1.58 -26.57 19.60
N ALA A 239 -2.54 -27.48 19.75
CA ALA A 239 -3.78 -27.51 18.95
C ALA A 239 -4.68 -26.29 19.21
N VAL A 240 -4.83 -25.88 20.47
CA VAL A 240 -5.56 -24.67 20.87
C VAL A 240 -4.97 -23.43 20.19
N LEU A 241 -3.64 -23.27 20.29
CA LEU A 241 -2.93 -22.14 19.69
C LEU A 241 -3.04 -22.17 18.16
N LEU A 242 -2.89 -23.34 17.54
CA LEU A 242 -3.01 -23.51 16.10
C LEU A 242 -4.41 -23.09 15.60
N ILE A 243 -5.49 -23.58 16.21
CA ILE A 243 -6.86 -23.19 15.83
C ILE A 243 -7.07 -21.69 16.07
N ALA A 244 -6.64 -21.16 17.22
CA ALA A 244 -6.82 -19.76 17.56
C ALA A 244 -6.15 -18.83 16.54
N LEU A 245 -4.88 -19.11 16.21
CA LEU A 245 -4.11 -18.32 15.26
C LEU A 245 -4.61 -18.48 13.82
N LEU A 246 -4.92 -19.71 13.40
CA LEU A 246 -5.35 -19.97 12.02
C LEU A 246 -6.74 -19.38 11.75
N ALA A 247 -7.73 -19.65 12.62
CA ALA A 247 -9.06 -19.07 12.50
C ALA A 247 -9.04 -17.53 12.64
N GLY A 248 -8.18 -17.01 13.53
CA GLY A 248 -7.99 -15.58 13.70
C GLY A 248 -7.40 -14.92 12.45
N ALA A 249 -6.27 -15.42 11.96
CA ALA A 249 -5.60 -14.90 10.77
C ALA A 249 -6.53 -14.93 9.55
N GLU A 250 -7.28 -16.01 9.33
CA GLU A 250 -8.25 -16.09 8.23
C GLU A 250 -9.36 -15.06 8.34
N SER A 251 -9.89 -14.86 9.54
CA SER A 251 -10.91 -13.84 9.77
C SER A 251 -10.40 -12.44 9.47
N LEU A 252 -9.17 -12.12 9.89
CA LEU A 252 -8.55 -10.83 9.68
C LEU A 252 -8.18 -10.60 8.21
N LEU A 253 -7.68 -11.63 7.52
CA LEU A 253 -7.41 -11.59 6.09
C LEU A 253 -8.69 -11.43 5.28
N CYS A 254 -9.78 -12.07 5.72
CA CYS A 254 -11.10 -11.88 5.14
C CYS A 254 -11.59 -10.43 5.33
N CYS A 255 -11.35 -9.81 6.49
CA CYS A 255 -11.65 -8.40 6.73
C CYS A 255 -10.89 -7.51 5.74
N VAL A 256 -9.57 -7.67 5.64
CA VAL A 256 -8.73 -6.88 4.72
C VAL A 256 -9.18 -7.05 3.26
N ALA A 257 -9.52 -8.28 2.86
CA ALA A 257 -9.99 -8.54 1.50
C ALA A 257 -11.37 -7.90 1.23
N THR A 258 -12.31 -8.06 2.16
CA THR A 258 -13.68 -7.56 2.02
C THR A 258 -13.75 -6.03 2.09
N ASP A 259 -12.94 -5.40 2.93
CA ASP A 259 -12.80 -3.96 3.06
C ASP A 259 -12.45 -3.27 1.72
N SER A 260 -11.76 -3.96 0.81
CA SER A 260 -11.46 -3.44 -0.54
C SER A 260 -12.65 -3.49 -1.51
N MET A 261 -13.73 -4.18 -1.15
CA MET A 261 -14.85 -4.50 -2.04
C MET A 261 -16.12 -3.69 -1.76
N HIS A 262 -16.14 -2.87 -0.71
CA HIS A 262 -17.26 -1.98 -0.39
C HIS A 262 -16.78 -0.59 0.05
N GLY A 263 -17.63 0.43 -0.13
CA GLY A 263 -17.35 1.82 0.29
C GLY A 263 -17.83 2.15 1.71
N GLY A 264 -18.02 1.14 2.55
CA GLY A 264 -18.54 1.29 3.92
C GLY A 264 -17.45 1.50 4.97
N PRO A 265 -17.81 1.51 6.28
CA PRO A 265 -16.82 1.54 7.36
C PRO A 265 -15.86 0.36 7.28
N ARG A 266 -14.56 0.62 7.48
CA ARG A 266 -13.52 -0.41 7.54
C ARG A 266 -13.66 -1.27 8.79
N ALA A 267 -13.21 -2.51 8.73
CA ALA A 267 -13.29 -3.44 9.86
C ALA A 267 -12.37 -3.03 11.02
N ASP A 268 -12.87 -3.14 12.25
CA ASP A 268 -12.05 -3.12 13.47
C ASP A 268 -11.50 -4.53 13.72
N LEU A 269 -10.19 -4.72 13.51
CA LEU A 269 -9.54 -6.03 13.56
C LEU A 269 -9.49 -6.63 14.96
N ASP A 270 -9.26 -5.81 15.99
CA ASP A 270 -9.18 -6.29 17.38
C ASP A 270 -10.56 -6.72 17.88
N ARG A 271 -11.60 -5.96 17.49
CA ARG A 271 -12.99 -6.32 17.71
C ARG A 271 -13.40 -7.57 16.91
N GLU A 272 -12.96 -7.69 15.67
CA GLU A 272 -13.22 -8.87 14.86
C GLU A 272 -12.65 -10.13 15.51
N LEU A 273 -11.38 -10.08 15.93
CA LEU A 273 -10.73 -11.22 16.57
C LEU A 273 -11.46 -11.62 17.86
N SER A 274 -11.86 -10.64 18.67
CA SER A 274 -12.65 -10.88 19.88
C SER A 274 -14.02 -11.50 19.55
N GLY A 275 -14.72 -10.97 18.54
CA GLY A 275 -16.02 -11.46 18.09
C GLY A 275 -15.97 -12.90 17.55
N GLN A 276 -14.93 -13.25 16.79
CA GLN A 276 -14.68 -14.63 16.38
C GLN A 276 -14.38 -15.52 17.58
N GLY A 277 -13.60 -15.03 18.55
CA GLY A 277 -13.31 -15.77 19.78
C GLY A 277 -14.57 -16.15 20.54
N VAL A 278 -15.49 -15.21 20.74
CA VAL A 278 -16.79 -15.49 21.38
C VAL A 278 -17.62 -16.46 20.52
N ALA A 279 -17.64 -16.30 19.19
CA ALA A 279 -18.34 -17.22 18.31
C ALA A 279 -17.78 -18.65 18.39
N ASN A 280 -16.45 -18.81 18.55
CA ASN A 280 -15.80 -20.10 18.73
C ASN A 280 -16.10 -20.73 20.10
N VAL A 281 -16.15 -19.93 21.16
CA VAL A 281 -16.61 -20.38 22.48
C VAL A 281 -18.04 -20.90 22.39
N VAL A 282 -18.95 -20.13 21.81
CA VAL A 282 -20.37 -20.52 21.66
C VAL A 282 -20.51 -21.74 20.76
N SER A 283 -19.80 -21.79 19.64
CA SER A 283 -19.82 -22.94 18.73
C SER A 283 -19.37 -24.21 19.45
N GLY A 284 -18.20 -24.18 20.10
CA GLY A 284 -17.68 -25.33 20.83
C GLY A 284 -18.60 -25.78 21.99
N LEU A 285 -19.20 -24.85 22.74
CA LEU A 285 -20.17 -25.18 23.80
C LEU A 285 -21.40 -25.91 23.27
N LEU A 286 -21.87 -25.52 22.08
CA LEU A 286 -23.03 -26.13 21.43
C LEU A 286 -22.67 -27.41 20.67
N GLY A 287 -21.39 -27.79 20.59
CA GLY A 287 -20.94 -28.95 19.82
C GLY A 287 -20.81 -28.67 18.32
N GLY A 288 -20.46 -27.44 17.95
CA GLY A 288 -20.18 -26.98 16.59
C GLY A 288 -18.71 -26.99 16.22
N LEU A 289 -18.44 -26.89 14.92
CA LEU A 289 -17.08 -26.67 14.39
C LEU A 289 -16.51 -25.30 14.76
N PRO A 290 -15.19 -25.12 14.74
CA PRO A 290 -14.59 -23.79 14.74
C PRO A 290 -15.12 -22.93 13.60
N VAL A 291 -15.17 -21.64 13.88
CA VAL A 291 -15.70 -20.56 13.06
C VAL A 291 -14.57 -19.60 12.71
N ALA A 292 -14.50 -19.19 11.46
CA ALA A 292 -13.69 -18.06 11.02
C ALA A 292 -14.39 -17.28 9.91
N GLY A 293 -13.86 -16.11 9.55
CA GLY A 293 -14.33 -15.32 8.42
C GLY A 293 -14.12 -16.07 7.10
N VAL A 294 -15.19 -16.29 6.34
CA VAL A 294 -15.12 -17.04 5.07
C VAL A 294 -15.15 -16.07 3.90
N ILE A 295 -14.04 -15.99 3.15
CA ILE A 295 -13.91 -15.06 2.02
C ILE A 295 -14.96 -15.31 0.94
N VAL A 296 -15.27 -16.58 0.60
CA VAL A 296 -16.25 -16.91 -0.43
C VAL A 296 -17.67 -16.49 -0.04
N ARG A 297 -18.05 -16.67 1.24
CA ARG A 297 -19.37 -16.24 1.75
C ARG A 297 -19.45 -14.72 1.82
N SER A 298 -18.42 -14.07 2.35
CA SER A 298 -18.36 -12.62 2.52
C SER A 298 -18.35 -11.88 1.17
N THR A 299 -17.57 -12.36 0.20
CA THR A 299 -17.61 -11.80 -1.17
C THR A 299 -18.95 -12.02 -1.86
N THR A 300 -19.60 -13.17 -1.62
CA THR A 300 -20.96 -13.43 -2.12
C THR A 300 -21.97 -12.49 -1.47
N ASN A 301 -21.82 -12.25 -0.16
CA ASN A 301 -22.66 -11.31 0.61
C ASN A 301 -22.60 -9.89 0.01
N ILE A 302 -21.39 -9.39 -0.21
CA ILE A 302 -21.13 -8.06 -0.79
C ILE A 302 -21.67 -7.98 -2.22
N ARG A 303 -21.42 -9.01 -3.05
CA ARG A 303 -21.93 -9.06 -4.43
C ARG A 303 -23.45 -9.15 -4.51
N ALA A 304 -24.09 -9.77 -3.52
CA ALA A 304 -25.55 -9.80 -3.38
C ALA A 304 -26.13 -8.48 -2.86
N GLY A 305 -25.26 -7.51 -2.51
CA GLY A 305 -25.63 -6.15 -2.17
C GLY A 305 -25.60 -5.82 -0.68
N ALA A 306 -25.08 -6.72 0.18
CA ALA A 306 -25.01 -6.46 1.62
C ALA A 306 -24.20 -5.21 1.95
N ARG A 307 -24.69 -4.45 2.93
CA ARG A 307 -24.08 -3.21 3.41
C ARG A 307 -23.82 -3.21 4.90
N THR A 308 -24.56 -4.01 5.69
CA THR A 308 -24.40 -4.05 7.14
C THR A 308 -24.44 -5.45 7.72
N ARG A 309 -24.14 -5.52 9.03
CA ARG A 309 -24.03 -6.76 9.81
C ARG A 309 -25.33 -7.55 9.85
N TRP A 310 -26.46 -6.89 9.59
CA TRP A 310 -27.76 -7.55 9.53
C TRP A 310 -27.81 -8.66 8.49
N SER A 311 -27.08 -8.55 7.38
CA SER A 311 -27.04 -9.63 6.40
C SER A 311 -26.44 -10.93 6.98
N ALA A 312 -25.35 -10.80 7.75
CA ALA A 312 -24.69 -11.94 8.40
C ALA A 312 -25.55 -12.54 9.52
N ILE A 313 -26.19 -11.68 10.34
CA ILE A 313 -27.07 -12.11 11.43
C ILE A 313 -28.30 -12.83 10.86
N LEU A 314 -28.98 -12.24 9.88
CA LEU A 314 -30.14 -12.85 9.21
C LEU A 314 -29.75 -14.17 8.55
N HIS A 315 -28.58 -14.25 7.92
CA HIS A 315 -28.04 -15.51 7.42
C HIS A 315 -27.99 -16.60 8.50
N GLY A 316 -27.42 -16.30 9.67
CA GLY A 316 -27.38 -17.24 10.79
C GLY A 316 -28.78 -17.65 11.29
N VAL A 317 -29.72 -16.70 11.33
CA VAL A 317 -31.13 -16.97 11.66
C VAL A 317 -31.77 -17.91 10.63
N TRP A 318 -31.56 -17.70 9.33
CA TRP A 318 -32.06 -18.59 8.29
C TRP A 318 -31.50 -20.00 8.40
N VAL A 319 -30.20 -20.14 8.73
CA VAL A 319 -29.59 -21.45 8.98
C VAL A 319 -30.26 -22.13 10.18
N LEU A 320 -30.48 -21.39 11.27
CA LEU A 320 -31.14 -21.92 12.47
C LEU A 320 -32.57 -22.40 12.17
N LEU A 321 -33.36 -21.55 11.49
CA LEU A 321 -34.73 -21.90 11.09
C LEU A 321 -34.74 -23.10 10.13
N PHE A 322 -33.81 -23.16 9.18
CA PHE A 322 -33.68 -24.28 8.27
C PHE A 322 -33.31 -25.58 9.00
N ALA A 323 -32.37 -25.53 9.95
CA ALA A 323 -31.95 -26.68 10.74
C ALA A 323 -33.10 -27.22 11.61
N LEU A 324 -33.93 -26.35 12.19
CA LEU A 324 -35.05 -26.74 13.05
C LEU A 324 -36.28 -27.21 12.26
N CYS A 325 -36.63 -26.53 11.16
CA CYS A 325 -37.88 -26.77 10.44
C CYS A 325 -37.76 -27.75 9.27
N LEU A 326 -36.58 -27.89 8.66
CA LEU A 326 -36.37 -28.64 7.40
C LEU A 326 -35.37 -29.79 7.54
N GLY A 327 -35.11 -30.26 8.76
CA GLY A 327 -34.18 -31.37 9.03
C GLY A 327 -34.47 -32.65 8.21
N GLY A 328 -35.76 -32.98 8.01
CA GLY A 328 -36.17 -34.12 7.19
C GLY A 328 -35.80 -33.97 5.70
N THR A 329 -35.81 -32.75 5.18
CA THR A 329 -35.43 -32.48 3.78
C THR A 329 -33.93 -32.67 3.57
N ILE A 330 -33.10 -32.37 4.57
CA ILE A 330 -31.64 -32.53 4.50
C ILE A 330 -31.27 -34.01 4.32
N GLN A 331 -32.05 -34.93 4.91
CA GLN A 331 -31.82 -36.38 4.78
C GLN A 331 -32.01 -36.91 3.34
N LEU A 332 -32.64 -36.14 2.45
CA LEU A 332 -32.78 -36.51 1.04
C LEU A 332 -31.48 -36.29 0.24
N ILE A 333 -30.53 -35.54 0.79
CA ILE A 333 -29.31 -35.17 0.09
C ILE A 333 -28.32 -36.36 0.09
N PRO A 334 -27.82 -36.78 -1.09
CA PRO A 334 -26.76 -37.79 -1.17
C PRO A 334 -25.41 -37.24 -0.67
N MET A 335 -24.68 -38.04 0.11
CA MET A 335 -23.32 -37.72 0.59
C MET A 335 -22.34 -37.58 -0.57
N GLU A 336 -22.51 -38.36 -1.63
CA GLU A 336 -21.69 -38.30 -2.83
C GLU A 336 -21.80 -36.93 -3.54
N ALA A 337 -22.97 -36.29 -3.46
CA ALA A 337 -23.19 -34.95 -3.99
C ALA A 337 -22.47 -33.89 -3.14
N LEU A 338 -22.47 -34.03 -1.81
CA LEU A 338 -21.68 -33.16 -0.93
C LEU A 338 -20.17 -33.32 -1.17
N ALA A 339 -19.69 -34.55 -1.33
CA ALA A 339 -18.29 -34.82 -1.63
C ALA A 339 -17.89 -34.19 -2.97
N ALA A 340 -18.71 -34.35 -4.02
CA ALA A 340 -18.49 -33.73 -5.32
C ALA A 340 -18.44 -32.19 -5.25
N LEU A 341 -19.31 -31.59 -4.43
CA LEU A 341 -19.27 -30.14 -4.18
C LEU A 341 -17.94 -29.72 -3.54
N LEU A 342 -17.42 -30.48 -2.57
CA LEU A 342 -16.14 -30.20 -1.94
C LEU A 342 -14.94 -30.41 -2.87
N VAL A 343 -14.98 -31.43 -3.74
CA VAL A 343 -13.97 -31.60 -4.79
C VAL A 343 -13.92 -30.36 -5.68
N PHE A 344 -15.08 -29.90 -6.15
CA PHE A 344 -15.18 -28.71 -6.98
C PHE A 344 -14.63 -27.45 -6.27
N ILE A 345 -14.94 -27.26 -4.99
CA ILE A 345 -14.47 -26.13 -4.20
C ILE A 345 -12.96 -26.23 -3.93
N GLY A 346 -12.45 -27.42 -3.59
CA GLY A 346 -11.04 -27.68 -3.36
C GLY A 346 -10.19 -27.32 -4.59
N ILE A 347 -10.61 -27.77 -5.77
CA ILE A 347 -9.95 -27.43 -7.05
C ILE A 347 -10.00 -25.93 -7.32
N ARG A 348 -11.15 -25.27 -7.08
CA ARG A 348 -11.31 -23.83 -7.33
C ARG A 348 -10.49 -22.95 -6.40
N THR A 349 -10.13 -23.46 -5.23
CA THR A 349 -9.25 -22.76 -4.26
C THR A 349 -7.80 -22.68 -4.79
N ILE A 350 -7.41 -23.55 -5.72
CA ILE A 350 -6.10 -23.54 -6.39
C ILE A 350 -6.11 -22.48 -7.50
N SER A 351 -5.75 -21.24 -7.17
CA SER A 351 -5.71 -20.15 -8.13
C SER A 351 -4.33 -19.97 -8.79
N LEU A 352 -4.18 -20.39 -10.04
CA LEU A 352 -2.97 -20.18 -10.86
C LEU A 352 -2.63 -18.68 -11.07
N GLY A 353 -3.63 -17.79 -11.00
CA GLY A 353 -3.45 -16.35 -11.16
C GLY A 353 -2.62 -15.69 -10.05
N HIS A 354 -2.72 -16.18 -8.82
CA HIS A 354 -1.94 -15.65 -7.70
C HIS A 354 -0.46 -16.02 -7.79
N ILE A 355 -0.12 -17.19 -8.35
CA ILE A 355 1.26 -17.61 -8.59
C ILE A 355 1.98 -16.61 -9.50
N ARG A 356 1.30 -16.08 -10.54
CA ARG A 356 1.88 -15.06 -11.42
C ARG A 356 2.14 -13.73 -10.71
N LYS A 357 1.28 -13.33 -9.77
CA LYS A 357 1.43 -12.08 -9.01
C LYS A 357 2.54 -12.18 -7.96
N VAL A 358 2.68 -13.35 -7.32
CA VAL A 358 3.74 -13.65 -6.33
C VAL A 358 5.13 -13.77 -6.98
N HIS A 359 5.18 -14.12 -8.28
CA HIS A 359 6.44 -14.22 -9.04
C HIS A 359 7.24 -12.91 -9.08
N GLY A 360 6.56 -11.76 -9.21
CA GLY A 360 7.24 -10.45 -9.28
C GLY A 360 8.01 -10.04 -8.02
N HIS A 361 7.68 -10.62 -6.85
CA HIS A 361 8.29 -10.24 -5.56
C HIS A 361 9.27 -11.28 -5.00
N ASN A 362 9.67 -12.29 -5.80
CA ASN A 362 10.53 -13.40 -5.36
C ASN A 362 10.01 -14.15 -4.11
N GLU A 363 8.69 -14.24 -3.94
CA GLU A 363 8.04 -14.95 -2.83
C GLU A 363 7.53 -16.35 -3.22
N VAL A 364 7.79 -16.78 -4.46
CA VAL A 364 7.43 -18.12 -4.97
C VAL A 364 7.98 -19.27 -4.12
N PRO A 365 9.24 -19.22 -3.61
CA PRO A 365 9.74 -20.29 -2.74
C PRO A 365 8.90 -20.47 -1.46
N VAL A 366 8.41 -19.37 -0.87
CA VAL A 366 7.54 -19.38 0.31
C VAL A 366 6.23 -20.08 0.00
N TYR A 367 5.59 -19.74 -1.12
CA TYR A 367 4.35 -20.37 -1.58
C TYR A 367 4.53 -21.89 -1.78
N VAL A 368 5.58 -22.30 -2.52
CA VAL A 368 5.81 -23.71 -2.86
C VAL A 368 6.15 -24.54 -1.62
N ILE A 369 7.01 -24.04 -0.74
CA ILE A 369 7.40 -24.74 0.49
C ILE A 369 6.21 -24.86 1.44
N THR A 370 5.38 -23.81 1.58
CA THR A 370 4.16 -23.90 2.37
C THR A 370 3.22 -24.96 1.80
N MET A 371 2.93 -24.91 0.50
CA MET A 371 2.03 -25.87 -0.16
C MET A 371 2.53 -27.32 -0.05
N ALA A 372 3.82 -27.55 -0.33
CA ALA A 372 4.44 -28.87 -0.23
C ALA A 372 4.45 -29.38 1.23
N GLY A 373 4.79 -28.52 2.18
CA GLY A 373 4.77 -28.85 3.61
C GLY A 373 3.38 -29.24 4.09
N VAL A 374 2.34 -28.51 3.66
CA VAL A 374 0.94 -28.84 3.98
C VAL A 374 0.53 -30.21 3.43
N ILE A 375 0.93 -30.55 2.20
CA ILE A 375 0.57 -31.81 1.54
C ILE A 375 1.34 -33.01 2.13
N LEU A 376 2.64 -32.83 2.41
CA LEU A 376 3.54 -33.92 2.74
C LEU A 376 3.67 -34.17 4.25
N VAL A 377 3.62 -33.12 5.07
CA VAL A 377 3.91 -33.20 6.51
C VAL A 377 2.66 -32.94 7.33
N GLY A 378 1.91 -31.89 7.00
CA GLY A 378 0.74 -31.47 7.77
C GLY A 378 0.52 -29.96 7.70
N LEU A 379 -0.71 -29.52 8.04
CA LEU A 379 -1.08 -28.11 7.92
C LEU A 379 -0.21 -27.21 8.81
N ALA A 380 0.01 -27.61 10.06
CA ALA A 380 0.74 -26.81 11.04
C ALA A 380 2.22 -26.64 10.65
N GLU A 381 2.89 -27.75 10.38
CA GLU A 381 4.29 -27.81 10.00
C GLU A 381 4.54 -27.10 8.67
N GLY A 382 3.63 -27.26 7.70
CA GLY A 382 3.71 -26.58 6.40
C GLY A 382 3.63 -25.06 6.52
N VAL A 383 2.71 -24.55 7.34
CA VAL A 383 2.57 -23.10 7.59
C VAL A 383 3.79 -22.56 8.35
N LEU A 384 4.29 -23.26 9.37
CA LEU A 384 5.48 -22.87 10.11
C LEU A 384 6.73 -22.81 9.21
N ALA A 385 6.92 -23.80 8.34
CA ALA A 385 8.02 -23.80 7.37
C ALA A 385 7.92 -22.61 6.39
N GLY A 386 6.71 -22.30 5.93
CA GLY A 386 6.43 -21.13 5.11
C GLY A 386 6.78 -19.81 5.79
N LEU A 387 6.29 -19.63 7.03
CA LEU A 387 6.56 -18.44 7.85
C LEU A 387 8.05 -18.29 8.15
N ALA A 388 8.74 -19.37 8.51
CA ALA A 388 10.17 -19.35 8.78
C ALA A 388 10.97 -18.89 7.55
N LEU A 389 10.63 -19.39 6.37
CA LEU A 389 11.28 -18.96 5.13
C LEU A 389 10.96 -17.50 4.78
N ALA A 390 9.70 -17.07 4.96
CA ALA A 390 9.30 -15.69 4.74
C ALA A 390 10.08 -14.73 5.65
N ALA A 391 10.20 -15.07 6.94
CA ALA A 391 10.97 -14.31 7.92
C ALA A 391 12.46 -14.28 7.55
N LEU A 392 13.05 -15.41 7.13
CA LEU A 392 14.45 -15.48 6.70
C LEU A 392 14.72 -14.61 5.47
N LEU A 393 13.85 -14.63 4.47
CA LEU A 393 13.97 -13.80 3.28
C LEU A 393 13.79 -12.31 3.60
N ALA A 394 12.86 -11.96 4.48
CA ALA A 394 12.67 -10.59 4.95
C ALA A 394 13.91 -10.08 5.70
N LEU A 395 14.45 -10.88 6.62
CA LEU A 395 15.68 -10.57 7.34
C LEU A 395 16.83 -10.30 6.37
N ARG A 396 17.05 -11.20 5.40
CA ARG A 396 18.11 -11.06 4.39
C ARG A 396 17.97 -9.81 3.52
N ARG A 397 16.75 -9.36 3.24
CA ARG A 397 16.49 -8.13 2.45
C ARG A 397 16.75 -6.88 3.28
N LEU A 398 16.32 -6.88 4.53
CA LEU A 398 16.44 -5.74 5.44
C LEU A 398 17.87 -5.52 5.94
N THR A 399 18.69 -6.57 6.01
CA THR A 399 20.07 -6.49 6.49
C THR A 399 21.10 -6.33 5.36
N ARG A 400 20.65 -6.02 4.14
CA ARG A 400 21.54 -5.88 2.99
C ARG A 400 22.21 -4.51 3.04
N VAL A 401 23.54 -4.53 3.16
CA VAL A 401 24.40 -3.34 3.09
C VAL A 401 24.97 -3.24 1.68
N THR A 402 24.98 -2.02 1.14
CA THR A 402 25.62 -1.68 -0.13
C THR A 402 26.82 -0.79 0.16
N ILE A 403 27.96 -1.10 -0.45
CA ILE A 403 29.21 -0.36 -0.30
C ILE A 403 29.67 -0.02 -1.71
N ASP A 404 29.84 1.27 -2.00
CA ASP A 404 30.41 1.77 -3.26
C ASP A 404 31.75 2.43 -2.97
N LYS A 405 32.75 2.19 -3.84
CA LYS A 405 34.13 2.68 -3.69
C LYS A 405 34.50 3.43 -4.96
N ARG A 406 34.91 4.69 -4.83
CA ARG A 406 35.34 5.54 -5.95
C ARG A 406 36.66 6.20 -5.61
N GLU A 407 37.56 6.22 -6.58
CA GLU A 407 38.83 6.93 -6.45
C GLU A 407 38.65 8.35 -6.98
N GLU A 408 38.98 9.35 -6.17
CA GLU A 408 38.93 10.74 -6.57
C GLU A 408 40.21 11.15 -7.32
N PRO A 409 40.16 12.20 -8.18
CA PRO A 409 41.29 12.65 -8.98
C PRO A 409 42.53 13.11 -8.17
N ASP A 410 42.37 13.34 -6.87
CA ASP A 410 43.43 13.76 -5.95
C ASP A 410 44.10 12.57 -5.22
N GLY A 411 43.69 11.34 -5.52
CA GLY A 411 44.22 10.12 -4.90
C GLY A 411 43.54 9.72 -3.59
N ARG A 412 42.47 10.41 -3.18
CA ARG A 412 41.61 9.99 -2.06
C ARG A 412 40.62 8.92 -2.48
N LEU A 413 40.34 7.99 -1.57
CA LEU A 413 39.35 6.94 -1.78
C LEU A 413 38.03 7.34 -1.12
N HIS A 414 37.01 7.62 -1.91
CA HIS A 414 35.67 7.92 -1.43
C HIS A 414 34.85 6.61 -1.32
N THR A 415 34.47 6.24 -0.11
CA THR A 415 33.73 5.00 0.19
C THR A 415 32.37 5.34 0.78
N THR A 416 31.29 4.98 0.11
CA THR A 416 29.92 5.22 0.59
C THR A 416 29.31 3.92 1.10
N VAL A 417 28.88 3.91 2.37
CA VAL A 417 28.16 2.80 2.99
C VAL A 417 26.69 3.18 3.12
N SER A 418 25.81 2.39 2.50
CA SER A 418 24.37 2.64 2.48
C SER A 418 23.54 1.47 3.01
N GLY A 419 22.48 1.80 3.76
CA GLY A 419 21.49 0.84 4.30
C GLY A 419 21.58 0.66 5.81
N SER A 420 21.12 -0.49 6.32
CA SER A 420 21.16 -0.80 7.76
C SER A 420 22.42 -1.58 8.13
N LEU A 421 23.32 -0.97 8.91
CA LEU A 421 24.53 -1.60 9.40
C LEU A 421 24.23 -2.44 10.64
N THR A 422 23.99 -3.74 10.42
CA THR A 422 23.83 -4.74 11.48
C THR A 422 25.02 -5.70 11.50
N PHE A 423 25.15 -6.53 12.54
CA PHE A 423 26.16 -7.57 12.68
C PHE A 423 26.20 -8.53 11.49
N LEU A 424 25.08 -8.71 10.79
CA LEU A 424 24.99 -9.51 9.56
C LEU A 424 25.69 -8.86 8.36
N GLY A 425 25.82 -7.53 8.35
CA GLY A 425 26.54 -6.76 7.34
C GLY A 425 28.04 -6.63 7.60
N VAL A 426 28.48 -6.84 8.84
CA VAL A 426 29.89 -6.69 9.26
C VAL A 426 30.87 -7.52 8.43
N PRO A 427 30.62 -8.81 8.10
CA PRO A 427 31.57 -9.59 7.30
C PRO A 427 31.87 -8.95 5.94
N ARG A 428 30.84 -8.41 5.29
CA ARG A 428 30.97 -7.72 4.00
C ARG A 428 31.67 -6.38 4.16
N LEU A 429 31.28 -5.60 5.17
CA LEU A 429 31.91 -4.32 5.48
C LEU A 429 33.41 -4.48 5.71
N THR A 430 33.80 -5.40 6.59
CA THR A 430 35.20 -5.65 6.91
C THR A 430 35.99 -6.16 5.70
N GLN A 431 35.37 -6.98 4.84
CA GLN A 431 36.02 -7.42 3.60
C GLN A 431 36.30 -6.22 2.68
N GLU A 432 35.30 -5.39 2.41
CA GLU A 432 35.42 -4.24 1.50
C GLU A 432 36.40 -3.18 2.02
N LEU A 433 36.39 -2.92 3.34
CA LEU A 433 37.30 -1.98 4.00
C LEU A 433 38.76 -2.50 4.03
N ARG A 434 38.97 -3.82 4.07
CA ARG A 434 40.32 -4.41 4.01
C ARG A 434 40.95 -4.36 2.62
N GLU A 435 40.14 -4.23 1.57
CA GLU A 435 40.66 -4.06 0.20
C GLU A 435 41.24 -2.66 -0.02
N ILE A 436 41.04 -1.72 0.92
CA ILE A 436 41.59 -0.38 0.85
C ILE A 436 43.12 -0.43 1.07
N PRO A 437 43.93 0.15 0.17
CA PRO A 437 45.38 0.17 0.30
C PRO A 437 45.84 0.86 1.60
N ALA A 438 46.84 0.28 2.27
CA ALA A 438 47.44 0.87 3.47
C ALA A 438 48.07 2.24 3.14
N GLY A 439 47.89 3.22 4.02
CA GLY A 439 48.42 4.58 3.85
C GLY A 439 47.58 5.52 2.96
N ALA A 440 46.48 5.03 2.37
CA ALA A 440 45.58 5.86 1.58
C ALA A 440 44.75 6.81 2.48
N ALA A 441 44.43 7.98 1.94
CA ALA A 441 43.45 8.89 2.52
C ALA A 441 42.03 8.47 2.09
N VAL A 442 41.14 8.23 3.04
CA VAL A 442 39.79 7.70 2.82
C VAL A 442 38.75 8.67 3.35
N ASP A 443 37.76 9.00 2.53
CA ASP A 443 36.55 9.69 2.96
C ASP A 443 35.42 8.65 3.00
N LEU A 444 34.93 8.34 4.20
CA LEU A 444 33.93 7.31 4.48
C LEU A 444 32.56 7.95 4.76
N ASP A 445 31.68 7.88 3.78
CA ASP A 445 30.33 8.40 3.87
C ASP A 445 29.37 7.35 4.44
N LEU A 446 28.79 7.64 5.61
CA LEU A 446 27.79 6.79 6.25
C LEU A 446 26.38 7.32 5.92
N ASN A 447 25.74 6.69 4.94
CA ASN A 447 24.34 6.90 4.59
C ASN A 447 23.46 5.78 5.17
N ILE A 448 23.38 5.73 6.49
CA ILE A 448 22.79 4.62 7.24
C ILE A 448 21.55 5.05 8.04
N ASP A 449 20.57 4.15 8.13
CA ASP A 449 19.35 4.35 8.93
C ASP A 449 19.45 3.72 10.33
N PHE A 450 20.48 2.91 10.56
CA PHE A 450 20.75 2.18 11.80
C PHE A 450 22.18 1.64 11.83
N MET A 451 22.81 1.66 13.01
CA MET A 451 24.07 0.98 13.29
C MET A 451 24.01 0.23 14.63
N ASP A 452 24.35 -1.06 14.64
CA ASP A 452 24.55 -1.79 15.89
C ASP A 452 26.00 -1.74 16.40
N ASN A 453 26.21 -2.22 17.63
CA ASN A 453 27.52 -2.17 18.28
C ASN A 453 28.60 -2.94 17.49
N ALA A 454 28.25 -4.07 16.89
CA ALA A 454 29.21 -4.87 16.12
C ALA A 454 29.68 -4.12 14.86
N ALA A 455 28.78 -3.42 14.18
CA ALA A 455 29.14 -2.58 13.04
C ALA A 455 29.96 -1.35 13.46
N PHE A 456 29.59 -0.70 14.57
CA PHE A 456 30.39 0.39 15.13
C PHE A 456 31.82 -0.05 15.46
N GLU A 457 31.99 -1.12 16.23
CA GLU A 457 33.31 -1.65 16.59
C GLU A 457 34.13 -2.02 15.35
N ALA A 458 33.51 -2.61 14.32
CA ALA A 458 34.19 -2.95 13.08
C ALA A 458 34.76 -1.71 12.37
N ILE A 459 33.96 -0.64 12.22
CA ILE A 459 34.40 0.61 11.59
C ILE A 459 35.45 1.31 12.47
N HIS A 460 35.21 1.39 13.78
CA HIS A 460 36.09 2.07 14.71
C HIS A 460 37.47 1.41 14.80
N ASN A 461 37.52 0.08 14.91
CA ASN A 461 38.78 -0.66 14.94
C ASN A 461 39.51 -0.57 13.60
N TRP A 462 38.80 -0.72 12.47
CA TRP A 462 39.40 -0.55 11.14
C TRP A 462 40.01 0.84 10.96
N ARG A 463 39.28 1.90 11.36
CA ARG A 463 39.77 3.28 11.31
C ARG A 463 41.06 3.45 12.10
N GLN A 464 41.07 3.02 13.36
CA GLN A 464 42.25 3.13 14.23
C GLN A 464 43.45 2.37 13.66
N ASP A 465 43.23 1.16 13.14
CA ASP A 465 44.29 0.37 12.52
C ASP A 465 44.82 1.03 11.24
N HIS A 466 43.94 1.61 10.41
CA HIS A 466 44.30 2.29 9.17
C HIS A 466 45.09 3.58 9.43
N GLU A 467 44.66 4.38 10.41
CA GLU A 467 45.36 5.58 10.86
C GLU A 467 46.74 5.24 11.45
N ARG A 468 46.85 4.14 12.23
CA ARG A 468 48.12 3.66 12.76
C ARG A 468 49.10 3.25 11.65
N LEU A 469 48.61 2.76 10.52
CA LEU A 469 49.42 2.38 9.35
C LEU A 469 49.78 3.57 8.45
N GLY A 470 49.46 4.80 8.87
CA GLY A 470 49.82 6.04 8.17
C GLY A 470 48.78 6.54 7.17
N GLY A 471 47.58 5.94 7.11
CA GLY A 471 46.45 6.47 6.35
C GLY A 471 45.71 7.57 7.12
N THR A 472 44.77 8.24 6.47
CA THR A 472 43.85 9.19 7.11
C THR A 472 42.42 8.80 6.78
N VAL A 473 41.51 8.89 7.74
CA VAL A 473 40.09 8.58 7.52
C VAL A 473 39.23 9.74 8.00
N THR A 474 38.45 10.32 7.09
CA THR A 474 37.37 11.26 7.41
C THR A 474 36.06 10.49 7.38
N ILE A 475 35.23 10.59 8.42
CA ILE A 475 33.91 9.94 8.43
C ILE A 475 32.85 11.04 8.36
N ASP A 476 32.06 11.02 7.29
CA ASP A 476 30.96 11.96 7.08
C ASP A 476 29.61 11.25 7.22
N GLU A 477 28.78 11.76 8.13
CA GLU A 477 27.47 11.19 8.43
C GLU A 477 26.36 12.02 7.75
N LEU A 478 25.86 11.52 6.62
CA LEU A 478 24.94 12.27 5.75
C LEU A 478 23.53 12.46 6.35
N HIS A 479 23.06 11.50 7.15
CA HIS A 479 21.65 11.44 7.58
C HIS A 479 21.48 11.56 9.11
N ASP A 480 22.24 10.78 9.87
CA ASP A 480 22.25 10.79 11.33
C ASP A 480 23.63 10.49 11.88
N GLU A 481 23.92 11.07 13.04
CA GLU A 481 25.22 11.01 13.73
C GLU A 481 25.43 9.70 14.51
N TRP A 482 25.14 8.55 13.90
CA TRP A 482 25.22 7.24 14.55
C TRP A 482 26.63 6.92 15.09
N TYR A 483 27.65 7.11 14.26
CA TYR A 483 29.06 6.91 14.61
C TYR A 483 29.54 7.95 15.62
N THR A 484 29.19 9.22 15.44
CA THR A 484 29.60 10.29 16.36
C THR A 484 28.99 10.10 17.75
N ILE A 485 27.70 9.75 17.83
CA ILE A 485 27.02 9.43 19.09
C ILE A 485 27.67 8.21 19.75
N ALA A 486 27.91 7.13 19.00
CA ALA A 486 28.54 5.93 19.53
C ALA A 486 29.97 6.18 20.02
N ALA A 487 30.77 6.92 19.25
CA ALA A 487 32.15 7.29 19.59
C ALA A 487 32.23 8.21 20.82
N SER A 488 31.22 9.05 21.05
CA SER A 488 31.12 9.90 22.25
C SER A 488 30.74 9.14 23.53
N GLY A 489 30.37 7.85 23.42
CA GLY A 489 29.90 7.04 24.54
C GLY A 489 28.46 7.33 24.97
N ALA A 490 27.71 8.11 24.19
CA ALA A 490 26.31 8.41 24.46
C ALA A 490 25.40 7.19 24.19
N ARG A 491 24.27 7.11 24.91
CA ARG A 491 23.31 6.01 24.76
C ARG A 491 22.63 6.07 23.39
N MET A 492 22.86 5.07 22.55
CA MET A 492 22.16 4.94 21.27
C MET A 492 20.69 4.53 21.47
N SER A 493 19.80 5.08 20.64
CA SER A 493 18.42 4.62 20.55
C SER A 493 18.36 3.25 19.88
N PRO A 494 17.53 2.30 20.35
CA PRO A 494 17.39 0.98 19.71
C PRO A 494 16.55 1.02 18.42
N ALA A 495 16.10 2.20 17.99
CA ALA A 495 15.19 2.36 16.87
C ALA A 495 15.89 2.94 15.63
N LYS A 496 15.44 2.54 14.45
CA LYS A 496 15.84 3.15 13.18
C LYS A 496 15.51 4.63 13.15
N SER A 497 16.39 5.41 12.55
CA SER A 497 16.13 6.81 12.27
C SER A 497 15.05 6.99 11.19
N PRO A 498 14.06 7.89 11.37
CA PRO A 498 13.14 8.22 10.29
C PRO A 498 13.89 8.90 9.12
N PRO A 499 13.41 8.80 7.87
CA PRO A 499 13.96 9.56 6.77
C PRO A 499 13.79 11.07 7.04
N LYS A 500 14.87 11.78 7.36
CA LYS A 500 14.93 13.25 7.36
C LYS A 500 14.74 13.74 5.92
N ALA A 501 13.83 14.69 5.72
CA ALA A 501 13.71 15.40 4.46
C ALA A 501 15.05 16.10 4.16
N ALA A 502 15.51 16.02 2.90
CA ALA A 502 16.75 16.66 2.44
C ALA A 502 16.89 18.07 3.03
N GLY A 503 18.08 18.39 3.56
CA GLY A 503 18.34 19.58 4.35
C GLY A 503 17.65 20.81 3.78
N ARG A 504 16.93 21.55 4.63
CA ARG A 504 16.07 22.69 4.26
C ARG A 504 16.88 23.94 3.87
N TRP A 505 17.91 23.78 3.05
CA TRP A 505 18.85 24.84 2.63
C TRP A 505 18.21 25.90 1.73
N TRP A 506 16.99 25.69 1.25
CA TRP A 506 16.21 26.69 0.51
C TRP A 506 15.27 27.51 1.43
N LEU A 507 15.11 27.15 2.71
CA LEU A 507 14.29 27.94 3.63
C LEU A 507 14.98 29.27 3.96
N PRO A 508 14.22 30.34 4.24
CA PRO A 508 14.79 31.57 4.80
C PRO A 508 15.57 31.26 6.09
N TRP A 509 16.66 32.01 6.34
CA TRP A 509 17.50 31.78 7.53
C TRP A 509 16.72 31.85 8.85
N THR A 510 15.63 32.62 8.92
CA THR A 510 14.73 32.70 10.08
C THR A 510 13.93 31.42 10.36
N HIS A 511 13.81 30.53 9.37
CA HIS A 511 13.09 29.26 9.48
C HIS A 511 14.03 28.04 9.55
N ARG A 512 15.34 28.28 9.59
CA ARG A 512 16.34 27.25 9.87
C ARG A 512 16.61 27.29 11.36
N ASP A 513 16.47 26.15 12.05
CA ASP A 513 16.78 26.03 13.48
C ASP A 513 18.24 26.48 13.72
N SER A 514 18.39 27.72 14.14
CA SER A 514 19.65 28.33 14.55
C SER A 514 19.33 29.23 15.73
N ASP A 515 20.13 29.12 16.79
CA ASP A 515 20.01 29.93 17.99
C ASP A 515 19.81 31.40 17.62
N ALA A 516 18.76 32.01 18.21
CA ALA A 516 18.29 33.35 17.91
C ALA A 516 19.27 34.49 18.27
N SER A 517 20.54 34.17 18.56
CA SER A 517 21.59 35.08 19.02
C SER A 517 22.57 35.52 17.93
N THR A 518 22.50 34.99 16.71
CA THR A 518 23.45 35.33 15.64
C THR A 518 23.10 36.66 14.94
N SER A 519 24.08 37.57 14.87
CA SER A 519 23.96 38.86 14.17
C SER A 519 23.70 38.68 12.66
N VAL A 520 23.21 39.72 11.97
CA VAL A 520 22.91 39.66 10.53
C VAL A 520 24.16 39.37 9.69
N GLU A 521 25.31 39.98 10.02
CA GLU A 521 26.61 39.71 9.38
C GLU A 521 27.05 38.25 9.56
N CYS A 522 26.71 37.63 10.68
CA CYS A 522 27.02 36.23 10.97
C CYS A 522 26.21 35.24 10.11
N ARG A 523 25.00 35.61 9.63
CA ARG A 523 24.15 34.70 8.86
C ARG A 523 24.62 34.48 7.42
N LEU A 524 25.14 35.52 6.76
CA LEU A 524 25.68 35.41 5.40
C LEU A 524 26.97 34.57 5.38
N THR A 525 27.86 34.82 6.34
CA THR A 525 29.12 34.08 6.46
C THR A 525 28.88 32.63 6.86
N TRP A 526 27.93 32.36 7.76
CA TRP A 526 27.49 31.00 8.07
C TRP A 526 26.90 30.28 6.84
N GLY A 527 26.08 30.97 6.04
CA GLY A 527 25.54 30.40 4.81
C GLY A 527 26.62 30.05 3.78
N ALA A 528 27.67 30.88 3.68
CA ALA A 528 28.81 30.62 2.81
C ALA A 528 29.63 29.41 3.30
N ASP A 529 29.85 29.31 4.61
CA ASP A 529 30.52 28.17 5.22
C ASP A 529 29.73 26.85 5.02
N GLU A 530 28.41 26.89 5.20
CA GLU A 530 27.52 25.76 4.93
C GLU A 530 27.57 25.33 3.45
N PHE A 531 27.56 26.31 2.53
CA PHE A 531 27.75 26.02 1.11
C PHE A 531 29.09 25.31 0.88
N HIS A 532 30.20 25.82 1.43
CA HIS A 532 31.51 25.18 1.27
C HIS A 532 31.58 23.77 1.84
N ARG A 533 30.92 23.51 2.97
CA ARG A 533 30.93 22.19 3.62
C ARG A 533 30.03 21.18 2.92
N ARG A 534 28.82 21.57 2.52
CA ARG A 534 27.79 20.61 2.06
C ARG A 534 27.50 20.66 0.57
N THR A 535 27.43 21.86 -0.02
CA THR A 535 26.96 22.03 -1.41
C THR A 535 28.12 22.07 -2.38
N ALA A 536 29.22 22.72 -2.02
CA ALA A 536 30.37 22.94 -2.89
C ALA A 536 30.97 21.63 -3.41
N PRO A 537 31.18 20.56 -2.61
CA PRO A 537 31.69 19.29 -3.16
C PRO A 537 30.78 18.71 -4.26
N LEU A 538 29.46 18.82 -4.09
CA LEU A 538 28.47 18.31 -5.03
C LEU A 538 28.44 19.08 -6.35
N VAL A 539 28.65 20.40 -6.32
CA VAL A 539 28.56 21.26 -7.51
C VAL A 539 29.93 21.60 -8.11
N ARG A 540 31.04 21.31 -7.41
CA ARG A 540 32.40 21.64 -7.87
C ARG A 540 32.73 21.08 -9.26
N PRO A 541 32.36 19.84 -9.63
CA PRO A 541 32.60 19.36 -10.99
C PRO A 541 31.94 20.24 -12.06
N ILE A 542 30.68 20.64 -11.82
CA ILE A 542 29.90 21.50 -12.71
C ILE A 542 30.53 22.89 -12.80
N PHE A 543 30.88 23.50 -11.66
CA PHE A 543 31.52 24.83 -11.65
C PHE A 543 32.92 24.82 -12.24
N THR A 544 33.65 23.71 -12.18
CA THR A 544 34.96 23.57 -12.83
C THR A 544 34.81 23.62 -14.35
N GLU A 545 33.79 22.99 -14.91
CA GLU A 545 33.45 23.10 -16.34
C GLU A 545 33.01 24.52 -16.71
N LEU A 546 32.13 25.12 -15.92
CA LEU A 546 31.60 26.47 -16.16
C LEU A 546 32.63 27.59 -15.94
N ALA A 547 33.71 27.35 -15.20
CA ALA A 547 34.75 28.34 -14.93
C ALA A 547 35.45 28.82 -16.22
N ALA A 548 35.52 27.97 -17.25
CA ALA A 548 36.13 28.33 -18.52
C ALA A 548 35.21 29.21 -19.39
N LYS A 549 33.90 28.96 -19.37
CA LYS A 549 32.91 29.69 -20.19
C LYS A 549 31.49 29.47 -19.69
N GLN A 550 30.67 30.53 -19.75
CA GLN A 550 29.21 30.44 -19.59
C GLN A 550 28.49 30.27 -20.94
N GLN A 551 27.46 29.41 -20.99
CA GLN A 551 26.59 29.21 -22.17
C GLN A 551 25.12 29.08 -21.75
N PRO A 552 24.51 30.12 -21.16
CA PRO A 552 23.11 30.07 -20.78
C PRO A 552 22.21 30.00 -22.01
N THR A 553 21.11 29.28 -21.88
CA THR A 553 20.10 29.17 -22.94
C THR A 553 19.00 30.22 -22.81
N HIS A 554 18.89 30.84 -21.63
CA HIS A 554 17.81 31.76 -21.27
C HIS A 554 18.33 33.06 -20.65
N LEU A 555 17.82 34.21 -21.12
CA LEU A 555 17.83 35.46 -20.36
C LEU A 555 16.56 35.53 -19.50
N PHE A 556 16.70 35.70 -18.19
CA PHE A 556 15.59 35.78 -17.24
C PHE A 556 15.54 37.17 -16.60
N ILE A 557 14.55 37.98 -16.99
CA ILE A 557 14.32 39.33 -16.46
C ILE A 557 13.20 39.25 -15.43
N THR A 558 13.47 39.64 -14.18
CA THR A 558 12.47 39.57 -13.10
C THR A 558 12.63 40.68 -12.07
N CYS A 559 11.74 40.70 -11.08
CA CYS A 559 11.75 41.67 -10.02
C CYS A 559 12.90 41.42 -9.02
N ALA A 560 13.44 42.49 -8.44
CA ALA A 560 14.39 42.44 -7.33
C ALA A 560 13.76 42.01 -6.00
N ASP A 561 12.44 41.77 -5.96
CA ASP A 561 11.72 41.27 -4.77
C ASP A 561 12.41 40.02 -4.19
N SER A 562 12.69 40.02 -2.88
CA SER A 562 13.46 38.97 -2.21
C SER A 562 12.75 37.61 -2.18
N ARG A 563 11.44 37.59 -2.45
CA ARG A 563 10.62 36.36 -2.51
C ARG A 563 10.70 35.68 -3.88
N LEU A 564 11.29 36.36 -4.88
CA LEU A 564 11.46 35.84 -6.23
C LEU A 564 12.84 35.21 -6.37
N MET A 565 12.85 33.89 -6.50
CA MET A 565 14.06 33.09 -6.71
C MET A 565 13.94 32.34 -8.03
N PRO A 566 14.46 32.88 -9.15
CA PRO A 566 14.32 32.30 -10.49
C PRO A 566 14.66 30.81 -10.53
N SER A 567 15.83 30.43 -10.02
CA SER A 567 16.29 29.05 -10.02
C SER A 567 15.41 28.10 -9.21
N LEU A 568 14.72 28.61 -8.17
CA LEU A 568 13.80 27.81 -7.37
C LEU A 568 12.48 27.58 -8.12
N ILE A 569 11.94 28.61 -8.77
CA ILE A 569 10.65 28.52 -9.45
C ILE A 569 10.74 27.85 -10.83
N THR A 570 11.93 27.79 -11.43
CA THR A 570 12.17 27.12 -12.72
C THR A 570 12.95 25.82 -12.62
N SER A 571 13.40 25.43 -11.42
CA SER A 571 14.29 24.28 -11.20
C SER A 571 15.55 24.29 -12.09
N SER A 572 16.12 25.48 -12.33
CA SER A 572 17.32 25.63 -13.18
C SER A 572 18.61 25.47 -12.38
N GLY A 573 19.62 24.83 -12.96
CA GLY A 573 20.95 24.67 -12.38
C GLY A 573 21.91 25.84 -12.66
N PRO A 574 23.16 25.76 -12.15
CA PRO A 574 24.22 26.71 -12.50
C PRO A 574 24.46 26.75 -14.00
N GLY A 575 24.54 27.96 -14.58
CA GLY A 575 24.82 28.16 -16.00
C GLY A 575 23.60 28.19 -16.92
N ASP A 576 22.41 27.76 -16.47
CA ASP A 576 21.20 27.72 -17.33
C ASP A 576 20.62 29.11 -17.63
N LEU A 577 20.60 29.98 -16.61
CA LEU A 577 19.96 31.30 -16.65
C LEU A 577 20.97 32.44 -16.58
N PHE A 578 20.93 33.34 -17.55
CA PHE A 578 21.50 34.68 -17.43
C PHE A 578 20.43 35.61 -16.86
N THR A 579 20.60 36.11 -15.63
CA THR A 579 19.49 36.75 -14.88
C THR A 579 19.70 38.24 -14.68
N VAL A 580 18.67 39.03 -14.99
CA VAL A 580 18.58 40.47 -14.68
C VAL A 580 17.46 40.67 -13.66
N ARG A 581 17.77 41.33 -12.54
CA ARG A 581 16.80 41.66 -11.50
C ARG A 581 16.73 43.16 -11.30
N ASN A 582 15.57 43.75 -11.53
CA ASN A 582 15.34 45.19 -11.36
C ASN A 582 13.99 45.46 -10.67
N ILE A 583 13.70 46.72 -10.37
CA ILE A 583 12.46 47.09 -9.68
C ILE A 583 11.28 46.97 -10.66
N GLY A 584 10.38 46.01 -10.43
CA GLY A 584 9.17 45.83 -11.23
C GLY A 584 9.36 45.09 -12.56
N ASN A 585 10.45 44.33 -12.72
CA ASN A 585 10.76 43.53 -13.91
C ASN A 585 10.64 44.32 -15.24
N LEU A 586 10.97 45.61 -15.19
CA LEU A 586 10.77 46.56 -16.30
C LEU A 586 11.85 46.38 -17.37
N VAL A 587 11.42 46.48 -18.63
CA VAL A 587 12.26 46.52 -19.82
C VAL A 587 12.01 47.87 -20.50
N PRO A 588 12.93 48.84 -20.36
CA PRO A 588 12.84 50.11 -21.07
C PRO A 588 12.74 49.89 -22.58
N ARG A 589 11.99 50.75 -23.29
CA ARG A 589 11.94 50.68 -24.75
C ARG A 589 13.27 51.14 -25.35
N ALA A 590 13.64 50.59 -26.50
CA ALA A 590 14.80 51.06 -27.24
C ALA A 590 14.65 52.56 -27.57
N GLY A 591 15.63 53.37 -27.12
CA GLY A 591 15.62 54.83 -27.29
C GLY A 591 14.64 55.58 -26.38
N ALA A 592 14.10 54.95 -25.34
CA ALA A 592 13.25 55.64 -24.36
C ALA A 592 14.01 56.75 -23.62
N ALA A 593 13.28 57.80 -23.23
CA ALA A 593 13.71 58.79 -22.25
C ALA A 593 12.82 58.61 -21.00
N PRO A 594 13.39 58.41 -19.80
CA PRO A 594 14.81 58.33 -19.48
C PRO A 594 15.50 57.10 -20.11
N SER A 595 16.79 57.18 -20.42
CA SER A 595 17.53 56.02 -20.94
C SER A 595 17.96 55.09 -19.80
N ASP A 596 18.04 53.80 -20.09
CA ASP A 596 18.65 52.80 -19.21
C ASP A 596 19.67 51.98 -19.98
N ASP A 597 20.93 52.10 -19.59
CA ASP A 597 22.01 51.36 -20.22
C ASP A 597 22.14 49.95 -19.64
N SER A 598 21.60 49.68 -18.44
CA SER A 598 21.80 48.41 -17.75
C SER A 598 21.03 47.24 -18.39
N VAL A 599 19.70 47.38 -18.53
CA VAL A 599 18.86 46.34 -19.13
C VAL A 599 19.16 46.23 -20.63
N ALA A 600 19.37 47.36 -21.31
CA ALA A 600 19.76 47.38 -22.72
C ALA A 600 21.07 46.60 -22.96
N ALA A 601 22.13 46.87 -22.20
CA ALA A 601 23.39 46.15 -22.31
C ALA A 601 23.23 44.66 -22.00
N ALA A 602 22.41 44.28 -21.02
CA ALA A 602 22.16 42.88 -20.69
C ALA A 602 21.44 42.13 -21.83
N ILE A 603 20.47 42.77 -22.49
CA ILE A 603 19.78 42.23 -23.67
C ILE A 603 20.76 42.05 -24.83
N GLU A 604 21.59 43.06 -25.12
CA GLU A 604 22.59 42.96 -26.18
C GLU A 604 23.62 41.86 -25.90
N TYR A 605 24.13 41.78 -24.66
CA TYR A 605 25.08 40.76 -24.26
C TYR A 605 24.48 39.36 -24.36
N ALA A 606 23.25 39.16 -23.85
CA ALA A 606 22.57 37.87 -23.91
C ALA A 606 22.33 37.41 -25.36
N THR A 607 21.90 38.31 -26.23
CA THR A 607 21.52 37.97 -27.61
C THR A 607 22.69 37.91 -28.57
N ARG A 608 23.72 38.77 -28.42
CA ARG A 608 24.85 38.87 -29.36
C ARG A 608 26.10 38.13 -28.89
N VAL A 609 26.33 38.03 -27.58
CA VAL A 609 27.55 37.41 -27.03
C VAL A 609 27.26 35.99 -26.53
N LEU A 610 26.20 35.82 -25.72
CA LEU A 610 25.85 34.52 -25.15
C LEU A 610 25.02 33.65 -26.10
N GLY A 611 24.27 34.27 -27.02
CA GLY A 611 23.45 33.57 -28.01
C GLY A 611 22.25 32.84 -27.40
N VAL A 612 21.61 33.42 -26.37
CA VAL A 612 20.44 32.81 -25.72
C VAL A 612 19.31 32.56 -26.73
N HIS A 613 18.53 31.50 -26.52
CA HIS A 613 17.41 31.13 -27.39
C HIS A 613 16.04 31.56 -26.84
N THR A 614 16.00 31.96 -25.56
CA THR A 614 14.77 32.41 -24.90
C THR A 614 15.03 33.65 -24.04
N ILE A 615 14.15 34.65 -24.12
CA ILE A 615 14.05 35.73 -23.13
C ILE A 615 12.75 35.57 -22.35
N THR A 616 12.86 35.48 -21.03
CA THR A 616 11.73 35.36 -20.12
C THR A 616 11.56 36.64 -19.32
N VAL A 617 10.34 37.18 -19.27
CA VAL A 617 9.98 38.24 -18.32
C VAL A 617 9.07 37.65 -17.25
N CYS A 618 9.47 37.72 -15.99
CA CYS A 618 8.73 37.15 -14.87
C CYS A 618 8.28 38.25 -13.89
N GLY A 619 6.97 38.48 -13.83
CA GLY A 619 6.30 39.29 -12.81
C GLY A 619 5.79 38.44 -11.64
N HIS A 620 5.19 39.07 -10.64
CA HIS A 620 4.70 38.37 -9.45
C HIS A 620 3.56 39.09 -8.74
N SER A 621 2.83 38.36 -7.89
CA SER A 621 1.76 38.92 -7.05
C SER A 621 2.28 39.85 -5.97
N GLY A 622 1.51 40.91 -5.69
CA GLY A 622 1.86 41.92 -4.69
C GLY A 622 3.17 42.68 -5.00
N CYS A 623 3.43 42.99 -6.27
CA CYS A 623 4.63 43.73 -6.66
C CYS A 623 4.61 45.18 -6.14
N GLY A 624 5.55 45.52 -5.27
CA GLY A 624 5.65 46.86 -4.70
C GLY A 624 5.88 47.96 -5.73
N ALA A 625 6.59 47.67 -6.82
CA ALA A 625 6.80 48.61 -7.92
C ALA A 625 5.50 48.92 -8.68
N MET A 626 4.69 47.91 -8.96
CA MET A 626 3.39 48.07 -9.61
C MET A 626 2.38 48.74 -8.68
N ALA A 627 2.47 48.49 -7.37
CA ALA A 627 1.65 49.18 -6.38
C ALA A 627 1.97 50.68 -6.32
N ALA A 628 3.27 51.03 -6.34
CA ALA A 628 3.70 52.43 -6.40
C ALA A 628 3.27 53.13 -7.70
N LEU A 629 3.36 52.43 -8.84
CA LEU A 629 2.88 52.93 -10.12
C LEU A 629 1.35 53.15 -10.13
N LEU A 630 0.58 52.20 -9.57
CA LEU A 630 -0.87 52.27 -9.46
C LEU A 630 -1.34 53.41 -8.53
N ALA A 631 -0.59 53.68 -7.46
CA ALA A 631 -0.87 54.77 -6.52
C ALA A 631 -0.56 56.17 -7.08
N GLY A 632 0.15 56.24 -8.22
CA GLY A 632 0.45 57.47 -8.93
C GLY A 632 1.64 58.27 -8.37
N PRO A 633 1.90 59.47 -8.93
CA PRO A 633 3.14 60.23 -8.68
C PRO A 633 3.40 60.57 -7.21
N ALA A 634 2.34 60.72 -6.40
CA ALA A 634 2.43 61.00 -4.97
C ALA A 634 3.18 59.91 -4.18
N ALA A 635 3.07 58.64 -4.61
CA ALA A 635 3.71 57.51 -3.93
C ALA A 635 5.24 57.49 -4.07
N THR A 636 5.80 58.26 -5.02
CA THR A 636 7.26 58.33 -5.27
C THR A 636 7.80 59.76 -5.22
N ALA A 637 7.05 60.70 -4.63
CA ALA A 637 7.39 62.12 -4.62
C ALA A 637 8.77 62.42 -4.03
N GLU A 638 9.22 61.66 -3.02
CA GLU A 638 10.53 61.82 -2.37
C GLU A 638 11.62 60.90 -2.96
N LEU A 639 11.30 60.13 -4.01
CA LEU A 639 12.18 59.08 -4.56
C LEU A 639 12.47 59.37 -6.05
N PRO A 640 13.29 60.39 -6.38
CA PRO A 640 13.43 60.89 -7.75
C PRO A 640 14.00 59.87 -8.74
N GLN A 641 14.90 58.97 -8.30
CA GLN A 641 15.43 57.90 -9.15
C GLN A 641 14.38 56.82 -9.41
N LEU A 642 13.62 56.44 -8.37
CA LEU A 642 12.56 55.44 -8.51
C LEU A 642 11.40 55.98 -9.35
N SER A 643 10.99 57.22 -9.13
CA SER A 643 9.96 57.90 -9.91
C SER A 643 10.33 57.92 -11.40
N ARG A 644 11.58 58.27 -11.73
CA ARG A 644 12.11 58.22 -13.09
C ARG A 644 12.12 56.80 -13.66
N TRP A 645 12.54 55.81 -12.89
CA TRP A 645 12.57 54.41 -13.32
C TRP A 645 11.17 53.85 -13.62
N LEU A 646 10.18 54.16 -12.77
CA LEU A 646 8.82 53.66 -12.92
C LEU A 646 8.09 54.21 -14.15
N GLN A 647 8.57 55.30 -14.77
CA GLN A 647 8.04 55.80 -16.05
C GLN A 647 8.08 54.73 -17.16
N HIS A 648 9.01 53.76 -17.07
CA HIS A 648 9.04 52.62 -17.99
C HIS A 648 7.83 51.68 -17.86
N GLY A 649 7.07 51.78 -16.76
CA GLY A 649 5.83 51.05 -16.54
C GLY A 649 4.56 51.81 -16.96
N ASP A 650 4.65 53.09 -17.37
CA ASP A 650 3.47 53.91 -17.66
C ASP A 650 2.56 53.29 -18.73
N LEU A 651 3.14 52.65 -19.75
CA LEU A 651 2.36 51.94 -20.78
C LEU A 651 1.56 50.76 -20.19
N SER A 652 2.11 50.06 -19.20
CA SER A 652 1.41 49.00 -18.48
C SER A 652 0.22 49.56 -17.70
N LEU A 653 0.37 50.75 -17.10
CA LEU A 653 -0.70 51.45 -16.40
C LEU A 653 -1.80 51.94 -17.37
N THR A 654 -1.43 52.48 -18.54
CA THR A 654 -2.43 52.89 -19.55
C THR A 654 -3.21 51.73 -20.14
N GLY A 655 -2.64 50.52 -20.13
CA GLY A 655 -3.31 49.29 -20.55
C GLY A 655 -4.35 48.77 -19.55
N LEU A 656 -4.40 49.33 -18.34
CA LEU A 656 -5.35 48.97 -17.30
C LEU A 656 -6.72 49.62 -17.62
N GLY A 657 -7.69 48.81 -18.06
CA GLY A 657 -9.06 49.25 -18.35
C GLY A 657 -9.83 49.74 -17.11
N GLY A 658 -11.03 50.28 -17.32
CA GLY A 658 -11.91 50.77 -16.26
C GLY A 658 -12.78 49.68 -15.61
N ASP A 659 -12.80 49.68 -14.27
CA ASP A 659 -13.79 49.08 -13.34
C ASP A 659 -14.09 47.56 -13.40
N ASP A 660 -13.09 46.71 -13.66
CA ASP A 660 -13.23 45.27 -13.34
C ASP A 660 -13.04 45.00 -11.83
N ALA A 661 -13.90 44.16 -11.27
CA ALA A 661 -14.01 43.85 -9.83
C ALA A 661 -12.88 42.97 -9.24
N GLY A 662 -11.80 42.75 -10.01
CA GLY A 662 -10.64 41.97 -9.58
C GLY A 662 -9.58 42.78 -8.84
N ASP A 663 -8.56 42.11 -8.29
CA ASP A 663 -7.40 42.78 -7.70
C ASP A 663 -6.63 43.54 -8.80
N ARG A 664 -6.89 44.85 -8.90
CA ARG A 664 -6.28 45.76 -9.89
C ARG A 664 -4.75 45.69 -9.89
N LEU A 665 -4.14 45.36 -8.76
CA LEU A 665 -2.69 45.20 -8.68
C LEU A 665 -2.22 43.91 -9.37
N ASP A 666 -2.91 42.78 -9.16
CA ASP A 666 -2.61 41.49 -9.83
C ASP A 666 -2.74 41.63 -11.35
N VAL A 667 -3.82 42.27 -11.81
CA VAL A 667 -4.06 42.55 -13.24
C VAL A 667 -2.95 43.43 -13.81
N LEU A 668 -2.58 44.52 -13.13
CA LEU A 668 -1.48 45.38 -13.55
C LEU A 668 -0.15 44.63 -13.61
N CYS A 669 0.14 43.75 -12.65
CA CYS A 669 1.36 42.95 -12.66
C CYS A 669 1.44 42.01 -13.88
N ARG A 670 0.31 41.39 -14.28
CA ARG A 670 0.25 40.54 -15.48
C ARG A 670 0.34 41.36 -16.78
N LEU A 671 -0.36 42.49 -16.85
CA LEU A 671 -0.25 43.43 -17.97
C LEU A 671 1.17 43.98 -18.12
N ASN A 672 1.86 44.23 -17.01
CA ASN A 672 3.25 44.65 -17.02
C ASN A 672 4.13 43.61 -17.72
N VAL A 673 4.00 42.33 -17.40
CA VAL A 673 4.74 41.26 -18.09
C VAL A 673 4.50 41.31 -19.60
N GLN A 674 3.25 41.44 -20.04
CA GLN A 674 2.92 41.54 -21.47
C GLN A 674 3.56 42.76 -22.13
N GLN A 675 3.46 43.93 -21.49
CA GLN A 675 4.04 45.16 -22.00
C GLN A 675 5.56 45.09 -22.12
N GLN A 676 6.23 44.44 -21.16
CA GLN A 676 7.68 44.27 -21.21
C GLN A 676 8.13 43.31 -22.33
N LEU A 677 7.32 42.29 -22.66
CA LEU A 677 7.56 41.46 -23.85
C LEU A 677 7.43 42.26 -25.16
N GLU A 678 6.52 43.23 -25.22
CA GLU A 678 6.42 44.16 -26.35
C GLU A 678 7.61 45.11 -26.41
N ASN A 679 8.05 45.63 -25.26
CA ASN A 679 9.23 46.50 -25.19
C ASN A 679 10.48 45.77 -25.68
N LEU A 680 10.64 44.48 -25.39
CA LEU A 680 11.73 43.67 -25.95
C LEU A 680 11.77 43.67 -27.48
N ARG A 681 10.62 43.72 -28.17
CA ARG A 681 10.55 43.81 -29.64
C ARG A 681 10.94 45.17 -30.20
N THR A 682 11.10 46.19 -29.36
CA THR A 682 11.61 47.49 -29.83
C THR A 682 13.12 47.45 -30.08
N TYR A 683 13.83 46.45 -29.57
CA TYR A 683 15.25 46.24 -29.83
C TYR A 683 15.44 45.51 -31.16
N PRO A 684 16.09 46.11 -32.18
CA PRO A 684 16.18 45.52 -33.52
C PRO A 684 16.77 44.10 -33.53
N GLY A 685 17.82 43.87 -32.74
CA GLY A 685 18.47 42.55 -32.66
C GLY A 685 17.63 41.47 -31.99
N VAL A 686 16.63 41.84 -31.18
CA VAL A 686 15.65 40.90 -30.59
C VAL A 686 14.55 40.63 -31.59
N ASP A 687 13.96 41.67 -32.18
CA ASP A 687 12.84 41.55 -33.12
C ASP A 687 13.20 40.71 -34.35
N GLU A 688 14.38 40.95 -34.94
CA GLU A 688 14.90 40.16 -36.06
C GLU A 688 15.04 38.67 -35.72
N GLN A 689 15.51 38.35 -34.51
CA GLN A 689 15.69 36.95 -34.09
C GLN A 689 14.37 36.26 -33.76
N VAL A 690 13.41 36.99 -33.19
CA VAL A 690 12.05 36.50 -32.94
C VAL A 690 11.33 36.25 -34.27
N ALA A 691 11.39 37.20 -35.21
CA ALA A 691 10.81 37.06 -36.55
C ALA A 691 11.43 35.89 -37.33
N ALA A 692 12.74 35.63 -37.16
CA ALA A 692 13.43 34.48 -37.73
C ALA A 692 13.19 33.15 -36.98
N GLY A 693 12.44 33.15 -35.87
CA GLY A 693 12.20 31.95 -35.05
C GLY A 693 13.41 31.44 -34.27
N ARG A 694 14.49 32.24 -34.18
CA ARG A 694 15.73 31.89 -33.47
C ARG A 694 15.71 32.27 -31.98
N LEU A 695 14.79 33.16 -31.60
CA LEU A 695 14.62 33.65 -30.24
C LEU A 695 13.14 33.58 -29.83
N LYS A 696 12.86 33.03 -28.65
CA LYS A 696 11.51 32.93 -28.09
C LYS A 696 11.32 33.90 -26.93
N LEU A 697 10.20 34.61 -26.90
CA LEU A 697 9.82 35.46 -25.76
C LEU A 697 8.77 34.74 -24.90
N VAL A 698 8.97 34.68 -23.59
CA VAL A 698 8.09 33.98 -22.63
C VAL A 698 7.72 34.91 -21.47
N GLY A 699 6.42 35.06 -21.21
CA GLY A 699 5.93 35.75 -20.03
C GLY A 699 5.63 34.76 -18.91
N LEU A 700 6.11 35.03 -17.70
CA LEU A 700 5.79 34.28 -16.49
C LEU A 700 5.18 35.19 -15.42
N TYR A 701 4.32 34.61 -14.60
CA TYR A 701 3.75 35.25 -13.43
C TYR A 701 3.83 34.32 -12.23
N PHE A 702 4.50 34.75 -11.16
CA PHE A 702 4.61 33.97 -9.92
C PHE A 702 3.63 34.50 -8.87
N ASP A 703 2.62 33.70 -8.53
CA ASP A 703 1.79 33.97 -7.36
C ASP A 703 2.48 33.46 -6.09
N ILE A 704 2.95 34.41 -5.28
CA ILE A 704 3.69 34.15 -4.05
C ILE A 704 2.85 33.40 -3.02
N ALA A 705 1.56 33.73 -2.89
CA ALA A 705 0.71 33.16 -1.85
C ALA A 705 0.44 31.66 -2.08
N SER A 706 0.22 31.26 -3.33
CA SER A 706 -0.02 29.86 -3.71
C SER A 706 1.23 29.10 -4.15
N ALA A 707 2.38 29.78 -4.26
CA ALA A 707 3.62 29.26 -4.83
C ALA A 707 3.45 28.68 -6.25
N ARG A 708 2.64 29.34 -7.09
CA ARG A 708 2.34 28.90 -8.47
C ARG A 708 2.95 29.81 -9.51
N VAL A 709 3.46 29.22 -10.59
CA VAL A 709 3.93 29.93 -11.79
C VAL A 709 2.94 29.73 -12.92
N ASP A 710 2.41 30.84 -13.45
CA ASP A 710 1.54 30.86 -14.64
C ASP A 710 2.31 31.40 -15.85
N ILE A 711 1.95 30.91 -17.05
CA ILE A 711 2.43 31.50 -18.30
C ILE A 711 1.51 32.66 -18.68
N VAL A 712 2.11 33.81 -18.94
CA VAL A 712 1.41 35.01 -19.40
C VAL A 712 1.46 35.02 -20.93
N PRO A 713 0.31 34.93 -21.62
CA PRO A 713 0.29 34.96 -23.08
C PRO A 713 0.71 36.36 -23.59
N PRO A 714 1.29 36.46 -24.79
CA PRO A 714 1.53 37.75 -25.44
C PRO A 714 0.21 38.49 -25.66
N ARG A 715 0.26 39.83 -25.70
CA ARG A 715 -0.93 40.66 -25.90
C ARG A 715 -1.48 40.43 -27.31
N SER A 716 -2.74 39.99 -27.40
CA SER A 716 -3.49 39.95 -28.66
C SER A 716 -4.27 41.27 -28.83
N PRO A 717 -4.29 41.88 -30.02
CA PRO A 717 -5.06 43.11 -30.27
C PRO A 717 -6.58 42.94 -30.13
N ASP A 718 -7.12 41.70 -30.17
CA ASP A 718 -8.56 41.42 -30.28
C ASP A 718 -9.20 40.70 -29.07
N LEU A 719 -8.50 40.51 -27.94
CA LEU A 719 -9.02 39.75 -26.79
C LEU A 719 -8.99 40.57 -25.48
N PRO A 720 -10.11 40.70 -24.75
CA PRO A 720 -10.09 41.24 -23.39
C PRO A 720 -9.33 40.30 -22.44
N VAL A 721 -8.72 40.91 -21.42
CA VAL A 721 -7.81 40.26 -20.47
C VAL A 721 -8.57 39.23 -19.61
N ALA A 722 -8.64 37.96 -20.03
CA ALA A 722 -8.81 36.82 -19.13
C ALA A 722 -8.69 35.47 -19.86
N THR A 723 -7.61 34.74 -19.60
CA THR A 723 -7.58 33.35 -19.07
C THR A 723 -6.16 32.80 -19.23
N THR A 724 -5.42 32.76 -18.13
CA THR A 724 -4.10 32.10 -18.04
C THR A 724 -4.28 30.59 -18.10
N THR A 725 -3.55 29.92 -18.98
CA THR A 725 -3.37 28.47 -18.93
C THR A 725 -2.36 28.13 -17.84
N SER A 726 -2.84 27.51 -16.76
CA SER A 726 -1.95 26.89 -15.77
C SER A 726 -1.14 25.78 -16.42
N LEU A 727 0.13 25.61 -16.02
CA LEU A 727 0.86 24.39 -16.33
C LEU A 727 0.02 23.17 -15.88
N PRO A 728 -0.12 22.13 -16.72
CA PRO A 728 -0.89 20.96 -16.34
C PRO A 728 -0.28 20.34 -15.08
N PRO A 729 -1.07 19.95 -14.06
CA PRO A 729 -0.56 19.13 -12.97
C PRO A 729 0.00 17.84 -13.56
N GLU A 730 1.09 17.33 -12.99
CA GLU A 730 1.68 16.04 -13.35
C GLU A 730 0.57 14.98 -13.53
N PRO A 731 0.68 14.08 -14.53
CA PRO A 731 -0.14 12.89 -14.52
C PRO A 731 0.17 12.14 -13.22
N SER A 732 -0.85 12.02 -12.37
CA SER A 732 -0.81 11.22 -11.14
C SER A 732 -0.09 9.90 -11.44
N GLN A 733 1.07 9.70 -10.82
CA GLN A 733 1.84 8.47 -10.94
C GLN A 733 0.92 7.28 -10.68
N ARG A 734 0.77 6.41 -11.70
CA ARG A 734 0.08 5.13 -11.61
C ARG A 734 1.05 4.03 -11.24
#